data_AF-A0A6G7RYK3-F1
#
_entry.id   AF-A0A6G7RYK3-F1
#
_cell.length_a   1.000
_cell.length_b   1.000
_cell.length_c   1.000
_cell.angle_alpha   90.00
_cell.angle_beta   90.00
_cell.angle_gamma   90.00
#
_symmetry.space_group_name_H-M   'P 1'
#
loop_
_entity.id
_entity.type
_entity.pdbx_description
1 polymer ?
#
loop_
_entity_poly.entity_id
_entity_poly.type
_entity_poly.pdbx_seq_one_letter_code
_entity_poly.pdbx_strand_id
1 'polypeptide(L)'
;MKKITFLFMLFALAFTWQINAQHTFPVIAGPTNVAAGSPVTLSINDAANSATVPAGSYSSFTVTADWTAGGGGPWSSEADITLGGVSVDPPTSGGATSGNATTLTFDGSFSALYDPTIDGTLDLVMNQSYGGSDADWSNITVTIFPAPATVPECTTNEMSTPDASCGNYDTTISWDALAGVDGYLLTVGTTSGGNDILDNSDIGDVTSYVLSNQTAGTTYYWTVSPYNAVGPAVGCTENMYTTNVAQCYCESIPSSNDGTGIGNLQVGTTDFASAGDITYEDFTGTPVDLGQGITANVVITFMTNYTYDTHIWIDLNDDYVFDDATELLYSGESPDSNTGTDILDASFMMPATAALGQHRMRIGTADTGQATPDSCYNGSWGVTMDVDVNIIAVSCTAPTATTSLVTDCGNSQFYVDVDVTGLGDGTSQINDGTNTYPATSLGVVQVGPYADGTSVTLVLENGTDSTCDAALGTFTYTCPIPGQLCETAIDVAALPYNTTDDTVNYFDDYTSANVACSTSSYLGGDDVVYAYTPSTDETVNISLSNTGTWVGLFVFTGCEAAPDVFTGCVAEDTQNGGNPSLQGVSLTGGTTYYVVISTWPAPQNTAYTLDITEALPNDECAGAFPLTLGVEMSGDNTGATDSGVTSACDSGIISDVWYSFVGPASTEVSIICSAANFSVFSDCTTELVCNQQTVTGLVDGQTYYVRVTDDGTARMQAPGAFTLTVSEVALSTAQFDQELGFSYYPNPVNNNLTLKSQKEINNVSVFNMIGQEVYRNVPNTMTEVVDMTNLQAGAYFVKVTIGNSTNTIKVIKN
;
A
#
# COMPACT_ATOMS: atom_id res chain seq x y z
N MET A 1 38.98 -51.98 -60.85
CA MET A 1 39.47 -52.65 -62.09
C MET A 1 38.40 -52.54 -63.16
N LYS A 2 38.81 -52.11 -64.36
CA LYS A 2 38.27 -52.42 -65.70
C LYS A 2 36.79 -52.13 -66.05
N LYS A 3 36.70 -51.20 -67.00
CA LYS A 3 35.71 -50.89 -68.06
C LYS A 3 34.84 -52.05 -68.59
N ILE A 4 33.77 -51.63 -69.32
CA ILE A 4 33.02 -52.26 -70.45
C ILE A 4 31.59 -52.65 -70.00
N THR A 5 30.45 -52.26 -70.59
CA THR A 5 30.07 -51.73 -71.93
C THR A 5 28.75 -50.96 -71.84
N PHE A 6 28.60 -49.89 -72.63
CA PHE A 6 27.33 -49.26 -72.98
C PHE A 6 26.59 -50.10 -74.03
N LEU A 7 25.31 -50.44 -73.81
CA LEU A 7 24.42 -50.97 -74.85
C LEU A 7 23.08 -50.20 -74.77
N PHE A 8 22.94 -49.23 -75.67
CA PHE A 8 21.68 -48.55 -75.97
C PHE A 8 20.77 -49.54 -76.73
N MET A 9 19.58 -49.83 -76.22
CA MET A 9 18.49 -50.42 -76.99
C MET A 9 17.26 -49.52 -76.88
N LEU A 10 16.90 -48.94 -78.03
CA LEU A 10 15.68 -48.20 -78.31
C LEU A 10 14.43 -49.01 -77.88
N PHE A 11 13.65 -48.46 -76.97
CA PHE A 11 12.19 -48.51 -77.04
C PHE A 11 11.69 -47.07 -77.12
N ALA A 12 11.53 -46.59 -78.36
CA ALA A 12 10.88 -45.31 -78.64
C ALA A 12 9.36 -45.51 -78.54
N LEU A 13 8.80 -45.27 -77.35
CA LEU A 13 7.45 -44.75 -77.22
C LEU A 13 7.61 -43.24 -77.09
N ALA A 14 7.39 -42.54 -78.21
CA ALA A 14 7.32 -41.09 -78.24
C ALA A 14 6.06 -40.64 -77.51
N PHE A 15 6.14 -40.46 -76.20
CA PHE A 15 5.31 -39.48 -75.52
C PHE A 15 6.04 -38.14 -75.66
N THR A 16 5.52 -37.28 -76.52
CA THR A 16 5.88 -35.87 -76.54
C THR A 16 5.37 -35.25 -75.25
N TRP A 17 6.22 -35.10 -74.23
CA TRP A 17 5.90 -34.30 -73.07
C TRP A 17 5.86 -32.83 -73.52
N GLN A 18 4.66 -32.27 -73.68
CA GLN A 18 4.51 -30.82 -73.69
C GLN A 18 4.63 -30.36 -72.25
N ILE A 19 5.80 -29.86 -71.87
CA ILE A 19 5.94 -29.08 -70.65
C ILE A 19 5.21 -27.76 -70.93
N ASN A 20 4.04 -27.57 -70.34
CA ASN A 20 3.40 -26.27 -70.36
C ASN A 20 4.25 -25.36 -69.49
N ALA A 21 4.93 -24.38 -70.09
CA ALA A 21 5.68 -23.37 -69.35
C ALA A 21 4.72 -22.28 -68.87
N GLN A 22 5.13 -21.52 -67.83
CA GLN A 22 4.44 -20.29 -67.44
C GLN A 22 4.20 -19.41 -68.68
N HIS A 23 3.04 -18.77 -68.75
CA HIS A 23 2.71 -17.86 -69.85
C HIS A 23 2.52 -16.46 -69.30
N THR A 24 3.41 -15.56 -69.70
CA THR A 24 3.28 -14.12 -69.45
C THR A 24 2.67 -13.47 -70.68
N PHE A 25 1.56 -12.77 -70.48
CA PHE A 25 0.89 -12.00 -71.52
C PHE A 25 1.70 -10.75 -71.90
N PRO A 26 1.54 -10.21 -73.13
CA PRO A 26 2.13 -8.92 -73.48
C PRO A 26 1.76 -7.84 -72.48
N VAL A 27 2.74 -7.04 -72.07
CA VAL A 27 2.52 -5.95 -71.11
C VAL A 27 1.48 -4.97 -71.66
N ILE A 28 0.44 -4.70 -70.87
CA ILE A 28 -0.58 -3.72 -71.22
C ILE A 28 -0.10 -2.37 -70.73
N ALA A 29 0.19 -1.48 -71.69
CA ALA A 29 0.60 -0.12 -71.40
C ALA A 29 -0.59 0.70 -70.85
N GLY A 30 -0.34 1.42 -69.77
CA GLY A 30 -1.27 2.42 -69.22
C GLY A 30 -0.91 3.86 -69.65
N PRO A 31 -1.39 4.88 -68.94
CA PRO A 31 -2.24 4.77 -67.74
C PRO A 31 -3.69 4.38 -68.10
N THR A 32 -4.24 3.47 -67.30
CA THR A 32 -5.67 3.15 -67.27
C THR A 32 -6.23 3.70 -65.96
N ASN A 33 -7.08 4.72 -66.04
CA ASN A 33 -7.73 5.27 -64.85
C ASN A 33 -8.84 4.31 -64.38
N VAL A 34 -8.76 3.86 -63.13
CA VAL A 34 -9.72 2.99 -62.44
C VAL A 34 -10.39 3.77 -61.32
N ALA A 35 -11.64 4.14 -61.51
CA ALA A 35 -12.43 4.89 -60.53
C ALA A 35 -13.30 3.96 -59.67
N ALA A 36 -13.43 4.30 -58.39
CA ALA A 36 -14.23 3.51 -57.46
C ALA A 36 -15.70 3.43 -57.89
N GLY A 37 -16.24 2.20 -57.85
CA GLY A 37 -17.60 1.91 -58.34
C GLY A 37 -17.72 1.87 -59.86
N SER A 38 -16.62 2.01 -60.60
CA SER A 38 -16.54 1.82 -62.06
C SER A 38 -15.37 0.89 -62.41
N PRO A 39 -15.49 -0.43 -62.16
CA PRO A 39 -14.44 -1.38 -62.47
C PRO A 39 -14.04 -1.33 -63.95
N VAL A 40 -12.75 -1.46 -64.22
CA VAL A 40 -12.21 -1.48 -65.58
C VAL A 40 -11.83 -2.89 -65.97
N THR A 41 -12.38 -3.37 -67.07
CA THR A 41 -12.07 -4.70 -67.61
C THR A 41 -11.07 -4.58 -68.76
N LEU A 42 -9.94 -5.28 -68.63
CA LEU A 42 -8.94 -5.45 -69.67
C LEU A 42 -9.05 -6.86 -70.25
N SER A 43 -9.27 -6.96 -71.55
CA SER A 43 -9.27 -8.24 -72.24
C SER A 43 -7.85 -8.70 -72.53
N ILE A 44 -7.41 -9.73 -71.81
CA ILE A 44 -6.00 -10.16 -71.82
C ILE A 44 -5.72 -11.06 -73.02
N ASN A 45 -6.62 -11.98 -73.35
CA ASN A 45 -6.44 -12.98 -74.41
C ASN A 45 -7.53 -12.95 -75.50
N ASP A 46 -8.08 -11.77 -75.80
CA ASP A 46 -9.01 -11.56 -76.93
C ASP A 46 -8.27 -11.09 -78.21
N ALA A 47 -8.97 -11.10 -79.35
CA ALA A 47 -8.50 -10.67 -80.67
C ALA A 47 -7.88 -9.27 -80.69
N ALA A 48 -8.22 -8.41 -79.72
CA ALA A 48 -7.63 -7.07 -79.55
C ALA A 48 -6.19 -7.08 -78.99
N ASN A 49 -5.77 -8.12 -78.25
CA ASN A 49 -4.42 -8.26 -77.67
C ASN A 49 -3.62 -9.47 -78.18
N SER A 50 -4.22 -10.32 -79.04
CA SER A 50 -3.56 -11.26 -79.97
C SER A 50 -2.47 -12.21 -79.41
N ALA A 51 -2.44 -12.48 -78.11
CA ALA A 51 -1.62 -13.54 -77.54
C ALA A 51 -2.37 -14.89 -77.62
N THR A 52 -1.82 -15.86 -78.35
CA THR A 52 -2.31 -17.23 -78.27
C THR A 52 -1.78 -17.85 -76.98
N VAL A 53 -2.65 -18.07 -76.00
CA VAL A 53 -2.27 -18.83 -74.80
C VAL A 53 -1.98 -20.26 -75.21
N PRO A 54 -0.82 -20.84 -74.85
CA PRO A 54 -0.54 -22.23 -75.11
C PRO A 54 -1.66 -23.12 -74.56
N ALA A 55 -2.01 -24.17 -75.31
CA ALA A 55 -2.95 -25.18 -74.82
C ALA A 55 -2.36 -25.86 -73.58
N GLY A 56 -3.12 -25.93 -72.50
CA GLY A 56 -2.66 -26.48 -71.23
C GLY A 56 -3.59 -26.09 -70.08
N SER A 57 -3.47 -26.77 -68.95
CA SER A 57 -4.22 -26.42 -67.74
C SER A 57 -3.35 -25.55 -66.84
N TYR A 58 -3.89 -24.41 -66.41
CA TYR A 58 -3.23 -23.44 -65.53
C TYR A 58 -3.95 -23.39 -64.19
N SER A 59 -3.21 -23.33 -63.09
CA SER A 59 -3.77 -23.40 -61.73
C SER A 59 -3.70 -22.08 -60.98
N SER A 60 -2.75 -21.21 -61.30
CA SER A 60 -2.53 -19.95 -60.59
C SER A 60 -2.05 -18.85 -61.51
N PHE A 61 -2.01 -17.63 -60.97
CA PHE A 61 -1.61 -16.43 -61.67
C PHE A 61 -0.92 -15.43 -60.75
N THR A 62 -0.13 -14.55 -61.37
CA THR A 62 0.40 -13.34 -60.76
C THR A 62 0.06 -12.17 -61.68
N VAL A 63 -0.47 -11.08 -61.11
CA VAL A 63 -0.64 -9.80 -61.80
C VAL A 63 0.25 -8.77 -61.12
N THR A 64 1.09 -8.09 -61.89
CA THR A 64 1.83 -6.91 -61.42
C THR A 64 1.39 -5.67 -62.17
N ALA A 65 1.31 -4.53 -61.49
CA ALA A 65 0.96 -3.25 -62.10
C ALA A 65 1.60 -2.10 -61.34
N ASP A 66 2.10 -1.10 -62.08
CA ASP A 66 2.47 0.17 -61.50
C ASP A 66 1.20 0.97 -61.23
N TRP A 67 1.05 1.40 -59.99
CA TRP A 67 -0.11 2.10 -59.46
C TRP A 67 0.29 3.50 -59.02
N THR A 68 -0.48 4.51 -59.42
CA THR A 68 -0.31 5.90 -58.96
C THR A 68 -1.66 6.49 -58.58
N ALA A 69 -1.73 7.14 -57.42
CA ALA A 69 -2.96 7.78 -56.95
C ALA A 69 -3.44 8.87 -57.92
N GLY A 70 -4.74 8.86 -58.21
CA GLY A 70 -5.43 9.91 -58.94
C GLY A 70 -6.15 10.89 -57.99
N GLY A 71 -7.39 11.25 -58.33
CA GLY A 71 -8.29 12.08 -57.54
C GLY A 71 -8.95 11.34 -56.37
N GLY A 72 -9.39 12.10 -55.37
CA GLY A 72 -10.14 11.56 -54.22
C GLY A 72 -9.29 10.88 -53.13
N GLY A 73 -7.97 10.86 -53.28
CA GLY A 73 -7.02 10.41 -52.25
C GLY A 73 -7.04 8.91 -51.97
N PRO A 74 -6.96 8.03 -52.99
CA PRO A 74 -6.96 6.59 -52.79
C PRO A 74 -5.71 6.11 -52.05
N TRP A 75 -5.80 4.93 -51.47
CA TRP A 75 -4.65 4.15 -51.00
C TRP A 75 -4.38 2.97 -51.91
N SER A 76 -3.11 2.60 -52.07
CA SER A 76 -2.74 1.46 -52.91
C SER A 76 -3.18 0.11 -52.31
N SER A 77 -3.53 0.07 -51.02
CA SER A 77 -4.18 -1.08 -50.38
C SER A 77 -5.68 -1.23 -50.70
N GLU A 78 -6.31 -0.25 -51.37
CA GLU A 78 -7.73 -0.30 -51.80
C GLU A 78 -7.87 -0.80 -53.24
N ALA A 79 -6.76 -1.20 -53.85
CA ALA A 79 -6.68 -1.69 -55.20
C ALA A 79 -6.98 -3.19 -55.22
N ASP A 80 -7.96 -3.60 -56.02
CA ASP A 80 -8.43 -4.97 -56.07
C ASP A 80 -8.49 -5.45 -57.51
N ILE A 81 -8.25 -6.74 -57.71
CA ILE A 81 -8.43 -7.36 -59.02
C ILE A 81 -9.38 -8.55 -58.97
N THR A 82 -9.97 -8.87 -60.11
CA THR A 82 -10.62 -10.16 -60.36
C THR A 82 -10.12 -10.72 -61.68
N LEU A 83 -9.61 -11.95 -61.65
CA LEU A 83 -9.11 -12.66 -62.82
C LEU A 83 -9.67 -14.08 -62.84
N GLY A 84 -10.29 -14.48 -63.97
CA GLY A 84 -10.89 -15.82 -64.08
C GLY A 84 -11.96 -16.12 -63.02
N GLY A 85 -12.65 -15.09 -62.53
CA GLY A 85 -13.66 -15.20 -61.47
C GLY A 85 -13.11 -15.22 -60.04
N VAL A 86 -11.79 -15.15 -59.86
CA VAL A 86 -11.13 -15.10 -58.54
C VAL A 86 -10.74 -13.67 -58.21
N SER A 87 -11.20 -13.17 -57.06
CA SER A 87 -10.87 -11.83 -56.55
C SER A 87 -9.69 -11.89 -55.59
N VAL A 88 -8.75 -10.96 -55.75
CA VAL A 88 -7.63 -10.73 -54.82
C VAL A 88 -7.74 -9.30 -54.30
N ASP A 89 -8.02 -9.20 -53.01
CA ASP A 89 -8.23 -7.97 -52.22
C ASP A 89 -7.68 -8.23 -50.80
N PRO A 90 -6.71 -7.46 -50.31
CA PRO A 90 -5.95 -6.39 -50.98
C PRO A 90 -4.79 -6.99 -51.84
N PRO A 91 -3.87 -6.20 -52.41
CA PRO A 91 -2.69 -6.74 -53.11
C PRO A 91 -1.82 -7.62 -52.19
N THR A 92 -1.27 -8.72 -52.72
CA THR A 92 -0.39 -9.65 -51.96
C THR A 92 0.93 -9.00 -51.57
N SER A 93 1.41 -8.03 -52.35
CA SER A 93 2.50 -7.12 -51.95
C SER A 93 2.40 -5.75 -52.62
N GLY A 94 3.10 -4.77 -52.07
CA GLY A 94 3.15 -3.40 -52.60
C GLY A 94 1.98 -2.49 -52.20
N GLY A 95 0.92 -3.05 -51.62
CA GLY A 95 -0.21 -2.32 -51.05
C GLY A 95 0.19 -1.58 -49.76
N ALA A 96 -0.24 -0.34 -49.62
CA ALA A 96 -0.01 0.50 -48.45
C ALA A 96 -1.14 1.50 -48.29
N THR A 97 -1.33 2.00 -47.06
CA THR A 97 -2.25 3.10 -46.73
C THR A 97 -1.68 4.46 -47.15
N SER A 98 -1.21 4.56 -48.39
CA SER A 98 -0.59 5.76 -48.95
C SER A 98 -1.00 5.98 -50.40
N GLY A 99 -1.05 7.24 -50.82
CA GLY A 99 -1.24 7.63 -52.22
C GLY A 99 0.06 7.73 -53.03
N ASN A 100 1.17 7.18 -52.51
CA ASN A 100 2.44 7.19 -53.23
C ASN A 100 2.40 6.20 -54.39
N ALA A 101 3.13 6.51 -55.47
CA ALA A 101 3.32 5.56 -56.56
C ALA A 101 4.04 4.29 -56.05
N THR A 102 3.55 3.12 -56.46
CA THR A 102 4.07 1.82 -56.05
C THR A 102 3.84 0.80 -57.16
N THR A 103 4.49 -0.35 -57.07
CA THR A 103 4.17 -1.51 -57.91
C THR A 103 3.39 -2.50 -57.05
N LEU A 104 2.17 -2.82 -57.47
CA LEU A 104 1.31 -3.80 -56.83
C LEU A 104 1.54 -5.17 -57.42
N THR A 105 1.52 -6.20 -56.56
CA THR A 105 1.49 -7.60 -56.96
C THR A 105 0.25 -8.26 -56.39
N PHE A 106 -0.41 -9.07 -57.21
CA PHE A 106 -1.56 -9.88 -56.85
C PHE A 106 -1.30 -11.33 -57.27
N ASP A 107 -1.07 -12.20 -56.30
CA ASP A 107 -0.94 -13.64 -56.53
C ASP A 107 -2.27 -14.32 -56.17
N GLY A 108 -2.73 -15.22 -57.04
CA GLY A 108 -3.99 -15.92 -56.84
C GLY A 108 -4.01 -17.29 -57.50
N SER A 109 -4.91 -18.14 -57.02
CA SER A 109 -5.15 -19.48 -57.57
C SER A 109 -6.55 -19.52 -58.19
N PHE A 110 -6.67 -20.09 -59.39
CA PHE A 110 -7.98 -20.28 -60.02
C PHE A 110 -8.84 -21.24 -59.21
N SER A 111 -10.15 -21.00 -59.14
CA SER A 111 -11.10 -21.88 -58.43
C SER A 111 -11.26 -23.26 -59.08
N ALA A 112 -10.87 -23.38 -60.35
CA ALA A 112 -10.73 -24.61 -61.11
C ALA A 112 -9.58 -24.43 -62.12
N LEU A 113 -9.02 -25.52 -62.64
CA LEU A 113 -7.98 -25.43 -63.67
C LEU A 113 -8.49 -24.64 -64.89
N TYR A 114 -7.77 -23.59 -65.27
CA TYR A 114 -8.05 -22.80 -66.45
C TYR A 114 -7.43 -23.45 -67.69
N ASP A 115 -8.25 -23.88 -68.64
CA ASP A 115 -7.82 -24.38 -69.94
C ASP A 115 -8.27 -23.37 -71.03
N PRO A 116 -7.34 -22.65 -71.68
CA PRO A 116 -7.70 -21.63 -72.67
C PRO A 116 -8.40 -22.20 -73.91
N THR A 117 -8.34 -23.52 -74.14
CA THR A 117 -9.05 -24.18 -75.25
C THR A 117 -10.50 -24.53 -74.92
N ILE A 118 -10.84 -24.59 -73.64
CA ILE A 118 -12.17 -24.93 -73.12
C ILE A 118 -12.87 -23.67 -72.58
N ASP A 119 -12.18 -22.94 -71.70
CA ASP A 119 -12.71 -21.79 -70.96
C ASP A 119 -12.67 -20.49 -71.78
N GLY A 120 -11.83 -20.44 -72.82
CA GLY A 120 -11.81 -19.35 -73.79
C GLY A 120 -11.11 -18.09 -73.27
N THR A 121 -11.87 -16.98 -73.17
CA THR A 121 -11.30 -15.66 -72.86
C THR A 121 -11.11 -15.44 -71.36
N LEU A 122 -10.02 -14.77 -71.00
CA LEU A 122 -9.59 -14.38 -69.68
C LEU A 122 -9.50 -12.85 -69.63
N ASP A 123 -10.36 -12.25 -68.82
CA ASP A 123 -10.44 -10.81 -68.60
C ASP A 123 -9.95 -10.46 -67.19
N LEU A 124 -9.13 -9.41 -67.08
CA LEU A 124 -8.72 -8.81 -65.81
C LEU A 124 -9.66 -7.66 -65.49
N VAL A 125 -10.35 -7.75 -64.37
CA VAL A 125 -11.15 -6.64 -63.83
C VAL A 125 -10.35 -5.97 -62.73
N MET A 126 -10.05 -4.69 -62.88
CA MET A 126 -9.41 -3.87 -61.86
C MET A 126 -10.45 -2.98 -61.21
N ASN A 127 -10.36 -2.82 -59.89
CA ASN A 127 -11.29 -2.00 -59.13
C ASN A 127 -10.56 -1.19 -58.04
N GLN A 128 -11.25 -0.15 -57.56
CA GLN A 128 -10.91 0.56 -56.33
C GLN A 128 -12.07 0.40 -55.36
N SER A 129 -11.82 -0.13 -54.16
CA SER A 129 -12.86 -0.41 -53.15
C SER A 129 -13.35 0.83 -52.40
N TYR A 130 -12.55 1.91 -52.31
CA TYR A 130 -12.93 3.14 -51.59
C TYR A 130 -13.70 4.15 -52.45
N GLY A 131 -14.95 4.44 -52.08
CA GLY A 131 -15.86 5.28 -52.87
C GLY A 131 -15.38 6.72 -53.09
N GLY A 132 -15.40 7.17 -54.35
CA GLY A 132 -15.10 8.55 -54.73
C GLY A 132 -13.62 8.85 -55.03
N SER A 133 -12.75 7.84 -55.02
CA SER A 133 -11.35 7.92 -55.45
C SER A 133 -11.13 7.27 -56.83
N ASP A 134 -10.01 7.60 -57.47
CA ASP A 134 -9.54 6.94 -58.69
C ASP A 134 -8.01 6.79 -58.69
N ALA A 135 -7.49 5.81 -59.45
CA ALA A 135 -6.06 5.55 -59.56
C ALA A 135 -5.66 5.18 -60.99
N ASP A 136 -4.46 5.59 -61.40
CA ASP A 136 -3.88 5.28 -62.70
C ASP A 136 -3.00 4.02 -62.62
N TRP A 137 -3.37 3.01 -63.41
CA TRP A 137 -2.66 1.73 -63.50
C TRP A 137 -1.86 1.64 -64.81
N SER A 138 -0.61 1.21 -64.75
CA SER A 138 0.27 1.08 -65.91
C SER A 138 1.23 -0.10 -65.79
N ASN A 139 1.94 -0.44 -66.87
CA ASN A 139 2.88 -1.57 -66.94
C ASN A 139 2.28 -2.89 -66.43
N ILE A 140 1.02 -3.13 -66.76
CA ILE A 140 0.26 -4.27 -66.24
C ILE A 140 0.76 -5.54 -66.89
N THR A 141 1.25 -6.47 -66.08
CA THR A 141 1.79 -7.76 -66.51
C THR A 141 0.97 -8.85 -65.86
N VAL A 142 0.42 -9.75 -66.66
CA VAL A 142 -0.33 -10.92 -66.20
C VAL A 142 0.48 -12.14 -66.56
N THR A 143 0.74 -13.00 -65.57
CA THR A 143 1.40 -14.29 -65.76
C THR A 143 0.51 -15.38 -65.21
N ILE A 144 0.28 -16.43 -65.99
CA ILE A 144 -0.42 -17.64 -65.55
C ILE A 144 0.57 -18.80 -65.45
N PHE A 145 0.40 -19.63 -64.43
CA PHE A 145 1.28 -20.75 -64.14
C PHE A 145 0.57 -22.08 -64.41
N PRO A 146 1.23 -23.02 -65.10
CA PRO A 146 0.66 -24.33 -65.40
C PRO A 146 0.33 -25.07 -64.10
N ALA A 147 -0.75 -25.84 -64.13
CA ALA A 147 -1.02 -26.80 -63.07
C ALA A 147 0.10 -27.85 -63.01
N PRO A 148 0.50 -28.32 -61.82
CA PRO A 148 1.44 -29.41 -61.72
C PRO A 148 0.91 -30.63 -62.47
N ALA A 149 1.74 -31.21 -63.35
CA ALA A 149 1.37 -32.37 -64.17
C ALA A 149 1.78 -33.70 -63.51
N THR A 150 2.66 -33.63 -62.52
CA THR A 150 3.18 -34.76 -61.75
C THR A 150 3.24 -34.40 -60.28
N VAL A 151 3.23 -35.41 -59.42
CA VAL A 151 3.58 -35.23 -58.00
C VAL A 151 5.00 -34.66 -57.88
N PRO A 152 5.33 -33.98 -56.77
CA PRO A 152 6.67 -33.44 -56.54
C PRO A 152 7.75 -34.52 -56.52
N GLU A 153 9.01 -34.12 -56.75
CA GLU A 153 10.16 -34.96 -56.39
C GLU A 153 10.35 -34.96 -54.87
N CYS A 154 11.04 -35.97 -54.34
CA CYS A 154 11.38 -36.02 -52.92
C CYS A 154 12.41 -34.94 -52.57
N THR A 155 12.37 -34.51 -51.31
CA THR A 155 13.29 -33.52 -50.73
C THR A 155 14.74 -34.00 -50.72
N THR A 156 15.65 -33.04 -50.59
CA THR A 156 17.09 -33.28 -50.46
C THR A 156 17.66 -32.57 -49.24
N ASN A 157 18.90 -32.91 -48.87
CA ASN A 157 19.60 -32.38 -47.69
C ASN A 157 18.77 -32.54 -46.40
N GLU A 158 18.14 -33.70 -46.28
CA GLU A 158 17.42 -34.15 -45.11
C GLU A 158 18.41 -34.33 -43.94
N MET A 159 18.20 -33.59 -42.87
CA MET A 159 19.06 -33.52 -41.70
C MET A 159 18.22 -33.73 -40.45
N SER A 160 18.78 -34.43 -39.48
CA SER A 160 18.25 -34.56 -38.12
C SER A 160 19.41 -34.43 -37.14
N THR A 161 19.30 -33.51 -36.19
CA THR A 161 20.33 -33.24 -35.18
C THR A 161 19.77 -33.54 -33.79
N PRO A 162 19.82 -34.81 -33.33
CA PRO A 162 19.49 -35.11 -31.95
C PRO A 162 20.55 -34.54 -31.00
N ASP A 163 20.14 -34.27 -29.76
CA ASP A 163 21.07 -33.81 -28.74
C ASP A 163 22.16 -34.87 -28.47
N ALA A 164 23.40 -34.41 -28.36
CA ALA A 164 24.56 -35.28 -28.26
C ALA A 164 24.71 -35.92 -26.87
N SER A 165 24.06 -35.37 -25.85
CA SER A 165 24.16 -35.73 -24.43
C SER A 165 22.85 -36.27 -23.87
N CYS A 166 21.70 -35.78 -24.33
CA CYS A 166 20.41 -35.97 -23.69
C CYS A 166 19.41 -36.58 -24.67
N GLY A 167 19.04 -37.83 -24.44
CA GLY A 167 18.23 -38.61 -25.35
C GLY A 167 16.75 -38.25 -25.39
N ASN A 168 16.28 -37.58 -24.35
CA ASN A 168 14.90 -37.16 -24.19
C ASN A 168 14.65 -35.72 -24.65
N TYR A 169 15.68 -35.00 -25.06
CA TYR A 169 15.54 -33.66 -25.61
C TYR A 169 15.03 -33.68 -27.05
N ASP A 170 14.45 -32.56 -27.47
CA ASP A 170 13.86 -32.39 -28.78
C ASP A 170 14.88 -32.56 -29.92
N THR A 171 14.43 -33.09 -31.05
CA THR A 171 15.24 -33.20 -32.27
C THR A 171 14.63 -32.40 -33.39
N THR A 172 15.41 -31.45 -33.91
CA THR A 172 15.04 -30.73 -35.13
C THR A 172 15.36 -31.56 -36.36
N ILE A 173 14.34 -31.76 -37.19
CA ILE A 173 14.41 -32.37 -38.51
C ILE A 173 14.26 -31.26 -39.55
N SER A 174 15.05 -31.26 -40.61
CA SER A 174 15.00 -30.23 -41.65
C SER A 174 15.33 -30.77 -43.05
N TRP A 175 14.84 -30.09 -44.08
CA TRP A 175 15.05 -30.42 -45.49
C TRP A 175 15.06 -29.17 -46.36
N ASP A 176 15.52 -29.29 -47.62
CA ASP A 176 15.46 -28.18 -48.59
C ASP A 176 14.04 -27.88 -49.07
N ALA A 177 13.74 -26.59 -49.29
CA ALA A 177 12.53 -26.16 -49.99
C ALA A 177 12.52 -26.65 -51.45
N LEU A 178 11.33 -27.02 -51.95
CA LEU A 178 11.13 -27.47 -53.33
C LEU A 178 10.11 -26.59 -54.06
N ALA A 179 10.35 -26.32 -55.35
CA ALA A 179 9.40 -25.59 -56.17
C ALA A 179 8.21 -26.47 -56.58
N GLY A 180 7.00 -25.90 -56.62
CA GLY A 180 5.78 -26.60 -57.05
C GLY A 180 5.22 -27.58 -56.01
N VAL A 181 5.57 -27.36 -54.74
CA VAL A 181 5.05 -28.05 -53.55
C VAL A 181 4.04 -27.14 -52.87
N ASP A 182 2.91 -27.72 -52.46
CA ASP A 182 1.86 -27.02 -51.70
C ASP A 182 2.01 -27.25 -50.18
N GLY A 183 2.73 -28.30 -49.77
CA GLY A 183 3.07 -28.61 -48.38
C GLY A 183 3.84 -29.93 -48.23
N TYR A 184 4.11 -30.32 -46.99
CA TYR A 184 4.87 -31.53 -46.67
C TYR A 184 4.09 -32.46 -45.74
N LEU A 185 4.10 -33.76 -46.05
CA LEU A 185 3.60 -34.81 -45.17
C LEU A 185 4.77 -35.45 -44.43
N LEU A 186 4.69 -35.55 -43.11
CA LEU A 186 5.72 -36.16 -42.26
C LEU A 186 5.19 -37.46 -41.63
N THR A 187 5.96 -38.53 -41.79
CA THR A 187 5.73 -39.81 -41.11
C THR A 187 6.91 -40.10 -40.20
N VAL A 188 6.65 -40.46 -38.95
CA VAL A 188 7.68 -40.78 -37.93
C VAL A 188 7.25 -42.03 -37.16
N GLY A 189 8.19 -42.93 -36.95
CA GLY A 189 7.98 -44.11 -36.11
C GLY A 189 9.24 -44.60 -35.41
N THR A 190 9.09 -45.51 -34.46
CA THR A 190 10.18 -46.12 -33.70
C THR A 190 10.75 -47.40 -34.34
N THR A 191 10.16 -47.81 -35.47
CA THR A 191 10.60 -48.95 -36.29
C THR A 191 10.65 -48.55 -37.76
N SER A 192 11.50 -49.22 -38.56
CA SER A 192 11.57 -48.95 -40.00
C SER A 192 10.24 -49.23 -40.68
N GLY A 193 9.75 -48.27 -41.47
CA GLY A 193 8.42 -48.23 -42.07
C GLY A 193 7.29 -47.94 -41.08
N GLY A 194 7.60 -47.62 -39.82
CA GLY A 194 6.64 -47.33 -38.77
C GLY A 194 6.06 -45.92 -38.86
N ASN A 195 4.90 -45.74 -38.26
CA ASN A 195 4.12 -44.50 -38.23
C ASN A 195 3.44 -44.29 -36.87
N ASP A 196 4.00 -44.87 -35.81
CA ASP A 196 3.45 -44.88 -34.46
C ASP A 196 3.51 -43.51 -33.75
N ILE A 197 4.26 -42.56 -34.29
CA ILE A 197 4.39 -41.20 -33.75
C ILE A 197 3.66 -40.19 -34.62
N LEU A 198 3.97 -40.16 -35.93
CA LEU A 198 3.26 -39.37 -36.92
C LEU A 198 2.94 -40.27 -38.12
N ASP A 199 1.69 -40.25 -38.56
CA ASP A 199 1.22 -41.02 -39.71
C ASP A 199 0.79 -40.08 -40.83
N ASN A 200 1.71 -39.82 -41.77
CA ASN A 200 1.48 -39.00 -42.95
C ASN A 200 0.81 -37.64 -42.61
N SER A 201 1.30 -37.02 -41.53
CA SER A 201 0.74 -35.78 -40.98
C SER A 201 1.14 -34.59 -41.85
N ASP A 202 0.16 -33.78 -42.24
CA ASP A 202 0.43 -32.53 -42.98
C ASP A 202 0.97 -31.45 -42.03
N ILE A 203 2.18 -31.00 -42.31
CA ILE A 203 2.88 -29.96 -41.54
C ILE A 203 2.95 -28.62 -42.29
N GLY A 204 2.25 -28.51 -43.43
CA GLY A 204 2.20 -27.30 -44.25
C GLY A 204 3.48 -27.07 -45.07
N ASP A 205 3.58 -25.88 -45.66
CA ASP A 205 4.75 -25.43 -46.43
C ASP A 205 5.87 -24.93 -45.50
N VAL A 206 6.50 -25.86 -44.79
CA VAL A 206 7.63 -25.63 -43.89
C VAL A 206 8.81 -26.52 -44.26
N THR A 207 10.01 -26.10 -43.87
CA THR A 207 11.26 -26.82 -44.15
C THR A 207 11.90 -27.46 -42.92
N SER A 208 11.19 -27.46 -41.79
CA SER A 208 11.67 -28.03 -40.53
C SER A 208 10.53 -28.45 -39.61
N TYR A 209 10.80 -29.45 -38.78
CA TYR A 209 9.88 -29.95 -37.76
C TYR A 209 10.67 -30.31 -36.49
N VAL A 210 10.16 -29.94 -35.32
CA VAL A 210 10.75 -30.30 -34.02
C VAL A 210 10.01 -31.50 -33.46
N LEU A 211 10.69 -32.62 -33.32
CA LEU A 211 10.15 -33.80 -32.64
C LEU A 211 10.49 -33.75 -31.15
N SER A 212 9.46 -33.55 -30.32
CA SER A 212 9.55 -33.49 -28.86
C SER A 212 9.16 -34.80 -28.19
N ASN A 213 9.34 -34.89 -26.86
CA ASN A 213 8.92 -36.03 -26.02
C ASN A 213 9.51 -37.37 -26.47
N GLN A 214 10.80 -37.37 -26.80
CA GLN A 214 11.47 -38.55 -27.31
C GLN A 214 11.92 -39.48 -26.18
N THR A 215 11.80 -40.78 -26.37
CA THR A 215 12.46 -41.79 -25.55
C THR A 215 13.98 -41.79 -25.80
N ALA A 216 14.77 -41.75 -24.74
CA ALA A 216 16.23 -41.90 -24.80
C ALA A 216 16.64 -43.27 -25.37
N GLY A 217 17.78 -43.33 -26.04
CA GLY A 217 18.36 -44.52 -26.65
C GLY A 217 17.54 -45.13 -27.78
N THR A 218 16.54 -44.41 -28.29
CA THR A 218 15.58 -44.90 -29.26
C THR A 218 15.96 -44.43 -30.66
N THR A 219 15.81 -45.32 -31.63
CA THR A 219 15.99 -45.00 -33.05
C THR A 219 14.66 -44.58 -33.64
N TYR A 220 14.62 -43.38 -34.21
CA TYR A 220 13.46 -42.84 -34.92
C TYR A 220 13.71 -42.95 -36.42
N TYR A 221 12.69 -43.43 -37.12
CA TYR A 221 12.63 -43.52 -38.58
C TYR A 221 11.64 -42.49 -39.05
N TRP A 222 12.01 -41.69 -40.04
CA TRP A 222 11.16 -40.62 -40.53
C TRP A 222 11.27 -40.46 -42.03
N THR A 223 10.15 -40.10 -42.65
CA THR A 223 10.05 -39.81 -44.09
C THR A 223 9.26 -38.53 -44.26
N VAL A 224 9.81 -37.59 -45.01
CA VAL A 224 9.11 -36.39 -45.46
C VAL A 224 8.70 -36.59 -46.93
N SER A 225 7.43 -36.32 -47.23
CA SER A 225 6.84 -36.47 -48.56
C SER A 225 6.22 -35.13 -48.98
N PRO A 226 6.89 -34.32 -49.80
CA PRO A 226 6.29 -33.12 -50.37
C PRO A 226 5.07 -33.50 -51.20
N TYR A 227 4.03 -32.67 -51.16
CA TYR A 227 2.82 -32.89 -51.94
C TYR A 227 2.40 -31.64 -52.69
N ASN A 228 1.60 -31.84 -53.74
CA ASN A 228 0.88 -30.77 -54.40
C ASN A 228 -0.52 -31.27 -54.81
N ALA A 229 -1.25 -30.46 -55.57
CA ALA A 229 -2.58 -30.80 -56.08
C ALA A 229 -2.68 -32.14 -56.86
N VAL A 230 -1.58 -32.69 -57.39
CA VAL A 230 -1.56 -34.01 -58.04
C VAL A 230 -1.50 -35.15 -57.02
N GLY A 231 -0.88 -34.91 -55.87
CA GLY A 231 -0.68 -35.86 -54.78
C GLY A 231 0.72 -35.77 -54.15
N PRO A 232 0.98 -36.61 -53.14
CA PRO A 232 2.29 -36.67 -52.49
C PRO A 232 3.34 -37.36 -53.35
N ALA A 233 4.60 -36.96 -53.19
CA ALA A 233 5.76 -37.66 -53.71
C ALA A 233 5.77 -39.11 -53.23
N VAL A 234 6.23 -40.03 -54.08
CA VAL A 234 6.21 -41.48 -53.80
C VAL A 234 7.64 -42.00 -53.78
N GLY A 235 7.97 -42.84 -52.80
CA GLY A 235 9.28 -43.49 -52.70
C GLY A 235 10.38 -42.59 -52.13
N CYS A 236 10.01 -41.62 -51.30
CA CYS A 236 10.97 -40.80 -50.57
C CYS A 236 11.78 -41.62 -49.57
N THR A 237 13.00 -41.16 -49.33
CA THR A 237 13.97 -41.89 -48.51
C THR A 237 13.51 -41.88 -47.05
N GLU A 238 13.51 -43.04 -46.42
CA GLU A 238 13.37 -43.12 -44.97
C GLU A 238 14.74 -42.82 -44.35
N ASN A 239 14.79 -41.75 -43.56
CA ASN A 239 15.93 -41.39 -42.75
C ASN A 239 15.78 -41.96 -41.35
N MET A 240 16.90 -42.00 -40.63
CA MET A 240 16.89 -42.39 -39.23
C MET A 240 17.91 -41.61 -38.42
N TYR A 241 17.61 -41.41 -37.15
CA TYR A 241 18.56 -40.98 -36.13
C TYR A 241 18.32 -41.75 -34.83
N THR A 242 19.33 -41.78 -33.97
CA THR A 242 19.25 -42.42 -32.65
C THR A 242 19.54 -41.38 -31.59
N THR A 243 18.66 -41.28 -30.60
CA THR A 243 18.85 -40.38 -29.46
C THR A 243 19.93 -40.92 -28.52
N ASN A 244 20.54 -40.05 -27.71
CA ASN A 244 21.49 -40.48 -26.68
C ASN A 244 20.80 -41.43 -25.69
N VAL A 245 21.52 -42.37 -25.05
CA VAL A 245 20.96 -43.28 -24.05
C VAL A 245 20.75 -42.64 -22.68
N ALA A 246 21.43 -41.52 -22.40
CA ALA A 246 21.24 -40.78 -21.17
C ALA A 246 19.94 -39.98 -21.23
N GLN A 247 19.24 -39.90 -20.09
CA GLN A 247 18.13 -38.99 -19.88
C GLN A 247 18.63 -37.81 -19.06
N CYS A 248 18.08 -36.64 -19.33
CA CYS A 248 18.44 -35.40 -18.67
C CYS A 248 17.19 -34.67 -18.22
N TYR A 249 17.26 -34.07 -17.04
CA TYR A 249 16.29 -33.05 -16.62
C TYR A 249 16.39 -31.87 -17.57
N CYS A 250 15.31 -31.10 -17.72
CA CYS A 250 15.43 -29.81 -18.39
C CYS A 250 16.45 -28.92 -17.67
N GLU A 251 17.14 -28.07 -18.42
CA GLU A 251 18.06 -27.11 -17.84
C GLU A 251 17.28 -25.97 -17.18
N SER A 252 17.64 -25.63 -15.95
CA SER A 252 17.28 -24.34 -15.34
C SER A 252 18.46 -23.40 -15.53
N ILE A 253 18.23 -22.28 -16.21
CA ILE A 253 19.27 -21.33 -16.61
C ILE A 253 18.82 -19.91 -16.26
N PRO A 254 18.70 -19.57 -14.95
CA PRO A 254 18.36 -18.20 -14.59
C PRO A 254 19.43 -17.23 -15.10
N SER A 255 19.01 -16.10 -15.67
CA SER A 255 19.91 -15.15 -16.34
C SER A 255 20.69 -14.25 -15.37
N SER A 256 20.23 -14.13 -14.13
CA SER A 256 20.80 -13.33 -13.05
C SER A 256 20.23 -13.77 -11.69
N ASN A 257 20.77 -13.23 -10.60
CA ASN A 257 20.40 -13.41 -9.19
C ASN A 257 20.80 -12.12 -8.43
N ASP A 258 20.24 -11.91 -7.24
CA ASP A 258 20.58 -10.76 -6.40
C ASP A 258 21.67 -11.10 -5.40
N GLY A 259 22.84 -10.48 -5.54
CA GLY A 259 23.97 -10.74 -4.65
C GLY A 259 24.47 -12.17 -4.82
N THR A 260 24.30 -13.04 -3.83
CA THR A 260 24.57 -14.48 -3.97
C THR A 260 23.30 -15.31 -4.10
N GLY A 261 22.11 -14.69 -4.01
CA GLY A 261 20.82 -15.40 -3.97
C GLY A 261 20.73 -16.34 -2.78
N ILE A 262 21.02 -17.63 -2.96
CA ILE A 262 21.07 -18.62 -1.88
C ILE A 262 22.50 -18.73 -1.34
N GLY A 263 22.70 -18.55 -0.04
CA GLY A 263 23.97 -18.79 0.64
C GLY A 263 24.15 -20.23 1.15
N ASN A 264 23.07 -20.86 1.62
CA ASN A 264 23.08 -22.24 2.09
C ASN A 264 21.72 -22.91 1.88
N LEU A 265 21.75 -24.18 1.48
CA LEU A 265 20.59 -25.07 1.49
C LEU A 265 20.84 -26.19 2.50
N GLN A 266 19.94 -26.36 3.47
CA GLN A 266 19.95 -27.49 4.38
C GLN A 266 18.83 -28.47 4.00
N VAL A 267 19.17 -29.74 3.77
CA VAL A 267 18.19 -30.83 3.56
C VAL A 267 18.43 -31.90 4.60
N GLY A 268 17.40 -32.24 5.37
CA GLY A 268 17.54 -33.05 6.57
C GLY A 268 18.50 -32.37 7.54
N THR A 269 19.66 -33.00 7.78
CA THR A 269 20.75 -32.41 8.59
C THR A 269 21.99 -32.06 7.77
N THR A 270 21.90 -32.09 6.44
CA THR A 270 23.04 -31.91 5.53
C THR A 270 23.01 -30.51 4.93
N ASP A 271 24.10 -29.78 5.10
CA ASP A 271 24.28 -28.44 4.52
C ASP A 271 24.97 -28.49 3.15
N PHE A 272 24.40 -27.76 2.21
CA PHE A 272 24.90 -27.48 0.87
C PHE A 272 25.18 -25.98 0.78
N ALA A 273 26.41 -25.61 1.11
CA ALA A 273 26.85 -24.22 1.05
C ALA A 273 27.09 -23.80 -0.40
N SER A 274 26.48 -22.69 -0.81
CA SER A 274 26.69 -22.08 -2.13
C SER A 274 28.14 -21.62 -2.31
N ALA A 275 28.65 -21.72 -3.53
CA ALA A 275 29.94 -21.14 -3.89
C ALA A 275 29.89 -19.62 -4.15
N GLY A 276 28.74 -18.97 -3.95
CA GLY A 276 28.58 -17.52 -3.95
C GLY A 276 27.60 -17.05 -5.03
N ASP A 277 28.02 -16.10 -5.86
CA ASP A 277 27.18 -15.49 -6.89
C ASP A 277 27.05 -16.41 -8.12
N ILE A 278 26.16 -17.39 -8.01
CA ILE A 278 25.90 -18.43 -9.03
C ILE A 278 24.40 -18.63 -9.18
N THR A 279 23.91 -18.73 -10.43
CA THR A 279 22.48 -18.90 -10.73
C THR A 279 22.03 -20.37 -10.83
N TYR A 280 22.97 -21.29 -11.05
CA TYR A 280 22.70 -22.74 -11.06
C TYR A 280 23.83 -23.50 -10.38
N GLU A 281 23.50 -24.29 -9.35
CA GLU A 281 24.45 -25.14 -8.64
C GLU A 281 23.97 -26.60 -8.60
N ASP A 282 24.88 -27.50 -8.95
CA ASP A 282 24.65 -28.94 -8.93
C ASP A 282 25.41 -29.58 -7.76
N PHE A 283 24.67 -29.97 -6.73
CA PHE A 283 25.17 -30.66 -5.54
C PHE A 283 24.87 -32.17 -5.57
N THR A 284 24.56 -32.71 -6.74
CA THR A 284 24.12 -34.09 -6.87
C THR A 284 25.28 -35.06 -6.65
N GLY A 285 24.99 -36.25 -6.12
CA GLY A 285 26.02 -37.17 -5.64
C GLY A 285 25.55 -38.06 -4.48
N THR A 286 26.04 -37.78 -3.26
CA THR A 286 25.65 -38.59 -2.09
C THR A 286 24.26 -38.16 -1.62
N PRO A 287 23.27 -39.05 -1.62
CA PRO A 287 21.90 -38.65 -1.31
C PRO A 287 21.70 -38.38 0.18
N VAL A 288 20.74 -37.49 0.49
CA VAL A 288 20.24 -37.27 1.85
C VAL A 288 19.04 -38.18 2.11
N ASP A 289 19.07 -38.95 3.19
CA ASP A 289 17.93 -39.81 3.57
C ASP A 289 16.75 -38.96 4.05
N LEU A 290 15.58 -39.14 3.43
CA LEU A 290 14.31 -38.51 3.82
C LEU A 290 13.23 -39.58 4.01
N GLY A 291 12.44 -39.47 5.07
CA GLY A 291 11.42 -40.47 5.41
C GLY A 291 10.08 -40.25 4.71
N GLN A 292 9.43 -41.32 4.26
CA GLN A 292 8.04 -41.27 3.78
C GLN A 292 7.03 -40.93 4.88
N GLY A 293 6.03 -40.11 4.55
CA GLY A 293 4.87 -39.85 5.42
C GLY A 293 5.16 -38.98 6.64
N ILE A 294 6.34 -38.36 6.69
CA ILE A 294 6.79 -37.45 7.74
C ILE A 294 7.31 -36.16 7.12
N THR A 295 7.57 -35.14 7.95
CA THR A 295 8.12 -33.87 7.49
C THR A 295 9.58 -34.02 7.05
N ALA A 296 9.88 -33.68 5.81
CA ALA A 296 11.23 -33.49 5.31
C ALA A 296 11.68 -32.07 5.70
N ASN A 297 12.75 -31.97 6.49
CA ASN A 297 13.30 -30.66 6.85
C ASN A 297 14.09 -30.08 5.67
N VAL A 298 13.69 -28.89 5.21
CA VAL A 298 14.43 -28.13 4.21
C VAL A 298 14.48 -26.67 4.64
N VAL A 299 15.68 -26.11 4.81
CA VAL A 299 15.88 -24.71 5.20
C VAL A 299 16.79 -24.03 4.20
N ILE A 300 16.39 -22.87 3.70
CA ILE A 300 17.13 -22.09 2.70
C ILE A 300 17.55 -20.78 3.36
N THR A 301 18.85 -20.50 3.34
CA THR A 301 19.40 -19.21 3.73
C THR A 301 19.68 -18.39 2.48
N PHE A 302 18.87 -17.37 2.25
CA PHE A 302 19.07 -16.36 1.24
C PHE A 302 20.03 -15.28 1.74
N MET A 303 20.85 -14.75 0.85
CA MET A 303 21.86 -13.71 1.11
C MET A 303 21.57 -12.50 0.21
N THR A 304 20.33 -12.04 0.27
CA THR A 304 19.77 -10.94 -0.51
C THR A 304 18.90 -10.06 0.40
N ASN A 305 18.49 -8.91 -0.10
CA ASN A 305 17.53 -7.98 0.53
C ASN A 305 16.13 -8.10 -0.09
N TYR A 306 15.91 -9.08 -0.96
CA TYR A 306 14.69 -9.24 -1.72
C TYR A 306 14.03 -10.57 -1.41
N THR A 307 12.71 -10.58 -1.47
CA THR A 307 11.85 -11.75 -1.28
C THR A 307 11.96 -12.66 -2.50
N TYR A 308 12.16 -13.97 -2.29
CA TYR A 308 12.24 -14.95 -3.37
C TYR A 308 11.06 -15.93 -3.32
N ASP A 309 10.32 -16.02 -4.41
CA ASP A 309 9.44 -17.14 -4.73
C ASP A 309 10.28 -18.42 -4.78
N THR A 310 9.83 -19.49 -4.13
CA THR A 310 10.56 -20.75 -3.97
C THR A 310 9.66 -21.94 -4.23
N HIS A 311 10.10 -22.81 -5.13
CA HIS A 311 9.51 -24.12 -5.41
C HIS A 311 10.52 -25.24 -5.16
N ILE A 312 10.05 -26.34 -4.58
CA ILE A 312 10.84 -27.56 -4.40
C ILE A 312 10.12 -28.73 -5.03
N TRP A 313 10.80 -29.39 -5.96
CA TRP A 313 10.35 -30.62 -6.60
C TRP A 313 11.19 -31.81 -6.19
N ILE A 314 10.59 -32.99 -6.18
CA ILE A 314 11.30 -34.26 -6.21
C ILE A 314 10.73 -35.08 -7.37
N ASP A 315 11.57 -35.54 -8.30
CA ASP A 315 11.16 -36.48 -9.35
C ASP A 315 10.92 -37.84 -8.69
N LEU A 316 9.68 -38.08 -8.27
CA LEU A 316 9.28 -39.24 -7.48
C LEU A 316 9.11 -40.49 -8.35
N ASN A 317 8.99 -40.29 -9.66
CA ASN A 317 8.69 -41.35 -10.61
C ASN A 317 9.89 -41.72 -11.52
N ASP A 318 10.99 -40.94 -11.41
CA ASP A 318 12.26 -41.07 -12.11
C ASP A 318 12.12 -40.99 -13.65
N ASP A 319 11.17 -40.19 -14.15
CA ASP A 319 10.97 -39.97 -15.60
C ASP A 319 11.76 -38.78 -16.17
N TYR A 320 12.55 -38.11 -15.33
CA TYR A 320 13.40 -36.95 -15.65
C TYR A 320 12.62 -35.68 -15.99
N VAL A 321 11.34 -35.63 -15.61
CA VAL A 321 10.49 -34.43 -15.65
C VAL A 321 10.12 -34.10 -14.21
N PHE A 322 10.07 -32.81 -13.88
CA PHE A 322 9.48 -32.36 -12.62
C PHE A 322 8.08 -31.83 -12.92
N ASP A 323 7.06 -32.57 -12.53
CA ASP A 323 5.67 -32.18 -12.77
C ASP A 323 5.04 -31.48 -11.56
N ASP A 324 4.44 -30.31 -11.79
CA ASP A 324 3.83 -29.54 -10.69
C ASP A 324 2.63 -30.24 -10.03
N ALA A 325 2.02 -31.22 -10.70
CA ALA A 325 0.81 -31.86 -10.22
C ALA A 325 1.08 -32.95 -9.17
N THR A 326 2.24 -33.61 -9.25
CA THR A 326 2.57 -34.74 -8.37
C THR A 326 3.92 -34.62 -7.67
N GLU A 327 4.81 -33.73 -8.14
CA GLU A 327 6.20 -33.67 -7.71
C GLU A 327 6.61 -32.35 -7.07
N LEU A 328 5.80 -31.28 -7.21
CA LEU A 328 5.95 -30.05 -6.45
C LEU A 328 5.51 -30.29 -4.99
N LEU A 329 6.48 -30.31 -4.08
CA LEU A 329 6.26 -30.63 -2.67
C LEU A 329 6.27 -29.40 -1.76
N TYR A 330 6.84 -28.29 -2.22
CA TYR A 330 6.80 -27.01 -1.52
C TYR A 330 6.63 -25.85 -2.50
N SER A 331 5.79 -24.89 -2.13
CA SER A 331 5.67 -23.59 -2.81
C SER A 331 5.43 -22.50 -1.77
N GLY A 332 6.21 -21.42 -1.83
CA GLY A 332 6.10 -20.29 -0.92
C GLY A 332 7.15 -19.21 -1.19
N GLU A 333 7.07 -18.10 -0.47
CA GLU A 333 7.99 -16.96 -0.58
C GLU A 333 8.93 -16.92 0.64
N SER A 334 10.16 -16.42 0.46
CA SER A 334 11.06 -16.11 1.57
C SER A 334 10.53 -14.93 2.40
N PRO A 335 10.95 -14.75 3.66
CA PRO A 335 10.64 -13.53 4.41
C PRO A 335 11.21 -12.27 3.72
N ASP A 336 10.56 -11.12 3.91
CA ASP A 336 11.08 -9.80 3.52
C ASP A 336 11.64 -9.08 4.76
N SER A 337 12.82 -9.49 5.22
CA SER A 337 13.43 -8.82 6.39
C SER A 337 14.30 -7.62 5.99
N ASN A 338 14.67 -7.50 4.71
CA ASN A 338 15.58 -6.47 4.18
C ASN A 338 16.90 -6.35 5.00
N THR A 339 17.32 -7.44 5.64
CA THR A 339 18.52 -7.49 6.51
C THR A 339 19.77 -7.99 5.77
N GLY A 340 19.63 -8.44 4.54
CA GLY A 340 20.69 -9.02 3.72
C GLY A 340 20.89 -10.52 3.97
N THR A 341 20.11 -11.12 4.88
CA THR A 341 20.08 -12.55 5.11
C THR A 341 18.68 -12.98 5.54
N ASP A 342 17.99 -13.73 4.69
CA ASP A 342 16.65 -14.27 4.97
C ASP A 342 16.73 -15.79 5.15
N ILE A 343 15.99 -16.33 6.11
CA ILE A 343 15.92 -17.77 6.35
C ILE A 343 14.49 -18.22 6.06
N LEU A 344 14.34 -19.08 5.06
CA LEU A 344 13.09 -19.73 4.71
C LEU A 344 13.08 -21.17 5.23
N ASP A 345 12.14 -21.50 6.11
CA ASP A 345 11.79 -22.88 6.41
C ASP A 345 10.86 -23.40 5.31
N ALA A 346 11.44 -24.12 4.36
CA ALA A 346 10.75 -24.73 3.22
C ALA A 346 10.43 -26.21 3.47
N SER A 347 10.32 -26.62 4.73
CA SER A 347 10.01 -28.00 5.11
C SER A 347 8.61 -28.40 4.63
N PHE A 348 8.46 -29.64 4.18
CA PHE A 348 7.20 -30.15 3.65
C PHE A 348 6.92 -31.59 4.12
N MET A 349 5.67 -32.02 4.06
CA MET A 349 5.29 -33.41 4.36
C MET A 349 5.62 -34.30 3.17
N MET A 350 6.55 -35.24 3.32
CA MET A 350 6.85 -36.23 2.30
C MET A 350 5.64 -37.15 2.08
N PRO A 351 5.19 -37.39 0.83
CA PRO A 351 4.08 -38.30 0.58
C PRO A 351 4.33 -39.69 1.17
N ALA A 352 3.36 -40.22 1.91
CA ALA A 352 3.44 -41.58 2.46
C ALA A 352 3.47 -42.68 1.37
N THR A 353 3.14 -42.31 0.13
CA THR A 353 3.16 -43.17 -1.05
C THR A 353 4.27 -42.81 -2.03
N ALA A 354 5.23 -41.96 -1.64
CA ALA A 354 6.41 -41.70 -2.47
C ALA A 354 7.07 -43.02 -2.90
N ALA A 355 7.79 -43.03 -4.01
CA ALA A 355 8.63 -44.19 -4.31
C ALA A 355 9.76 -44.28 -3.27
N LEU A 356 10.27 -45.48 -3.03
CA LEU A 356 11.45 -45.69 -2.19
C LEU A 356 12.68 -45.75 -3.07
N GLY A 357 13.79 -45.14 -2.64
CA GLY A 357 15.04 -45.12 -3.37
C GLY A 357 15.57 -43.72 -3.60
N GLN A 358 16.58 -43.62 -4.47
CA GLN A 358 17.21 -42.35 -4.82
C GLN A 358 16.37 -41.60 -5.85
N HIS A 359 16.16 -40.31 -5.61
CA HIS A 359 15.42 -39.39 -6.45
C HIS A 359 16.18 -38.07 -6.56
N ARG A 360 15.91 -37.30 -7.63
CA ARG A 360 16.45 -35.94 -7.78
C ARG A 360 15.51 -34.95 -7.12
N MET A 361 16.06 -34.06 -6.31
CA MET A 361 15.36 -32.89 -5.79
C MET A 361 15.90 -31.63 -6.46
N ARG A 362 15.00 -30.74 -6.87
CA ARG A 362 15.33 -29.42 -7.43
C ARG A 362 14.70 -28.33 -6.59
N ILE A 363 15.49 -27.32 -6.26
CA ILE A 363 15.08 -26.10 -5.57
C ILE A 363 15.18 -24.98 -6.61
N GLY A 364 14.05 -24.46 -7.06
CA GLY A 364 13.98 -23.34 -8.00
C GLY A 364 13.47 -22.09 -7.30
N THR A 365 14.21 -20.98 -7.45
CA THR A 365 13.87 -19.71 -6.80
C THR A 365 13.95 -18.55 -7.78
N ALA A 366 13.13 -17.52 -7.57
CA ALA A 366 13.18 -16.26 -8.30
C ALA A 366 12.69 -15.09 -7.44
N ASP A 367 13.21 -13.88 -7.68
CA ASP A 367 12.75 -12.65 -7.01
C ASP A 367 11.24 -12.43 -7.22
N THR A 368 10.57 -11.99 -6.17
CA THR A 368 9.12 -11.82 -6.13
C THR A 368 8.69 -10.74 -7.14
N GLY A 369 7.71 -11.09 -7.96
CA GLY A 369 7.26 -10.25 -9.08
C GLY A 369 7.94 -10.53 -10.41
N GLN A 370 8.90 -11.47 -10.45
CA GLN A 370 9.27 -12.17 -11.68
C GLN A 370 8.21 -13.21 -12.06
N ALA A 371 8.46 -13.95 -13.14
CA ALA A 371 7.69 -15.16 -13.40
C ALA A 371 7.98 -16.18 -12.28
N THR A 372 6.93 -16.79 -11.74
CA THR A 372 7.05 -17.85 -10.74
C THR A 372 8.03 -18.92 -11.25
N PRO A 373 9.02 -19.34 -10.45
CA PRO A 373 10.04 -20.27 -10.90
C PRO A 373 9.40 -21.61 -11.28
N ASP A 374 9.59 -22.04 -12.52
CA ASP A 374 9.26 -23.38 -12.98
C ASP A 374 10.50 -24.30 -12.91
N SER A 375 10.32 -25.60 -13.11
CA SER A 375 11.42 -26.55 -13.01
C SER A 375 12.53 -26.35 -14.03
N CYS A 376 12.28 -25.59 -15.11
CA CYS A 376 13.19 -25.32 -16.22
C CYS A 376 13.47 -23.82 -16.36
N TYR A 377 13.47 -23.10 -15.22
CA TYR A 377 13.40 -21.65 -15.19
C TYR A 377 14.53 -20.98 -15.98
N ASN A 378 14.18 -20.04 -16.84
CA ASN A 378 15.13 -19.27 -17.66
C ASN A 378 14.96 -17.74 -17.53
N GLY A 379 14.21 -17.31 -16.52
CA GLY A 379 13.98 -15.90 -16.23
C GLY A 379 15.14 -15.23 -15.51
N SER A 380 14.94 -13.99 -15.08
CA SER A 380 15.94 -13.21 -14.34
C SER A 380 15.78 -13.37 -12.82
N TRP A 381 16.83 -13.00 -12.09
CA TRP A 381 16.86 -12.91 -10.62
C TRP A 381 16.47 -14.21 -9.91
N GLY A 382 16.97 -15.35 -10.38
CA GLY A 382 16.71 -16.65 -9.82
C GLY A 382 17.95 -17.47 -9.52
N VAL A 383 17.81 -18.43 -8.61
CA VAL A 383 18.83 -19.42 -8.30
C VAL A 383 18.19 -20.80 -8.31
N THR A 384 18.85 -21.77 -8.95
CA THR A 384 18.46 -23.17 -8.92
C THR A 384 19.54 -24.03 -8.29
N MET A 385 19.15 -24.94 -7.39
CA MET A 385 20.02 -25.93 -6.80
C MET A 385 19.44 -27.34 -6.99
N ASP A 386 20.29 -28.27 -7.42
CA ASP A 386 19.92 -29.68 -7.52
C ASP A 386 20.66 -30.50 -6.45
N VAL A 387 19.95 -31.39 -5.77
CA VAL A 387 20.51 -32.34 -4.78
C VAL A 387 19.93 -33.74 -4.98
N ASP A 388 20.63 -34.75 -4.50
CA ASP A 388 20.08 -36.11 -4.44
C ASP A 388 19.47 -36.40 -3.07
N VAL A 389 18.31 -37.05 -3.08
CA VAL A 389 17.64 -37.54 -1.86
C VAL A 389 17.38 -39.03 -1.98
N ASN A 390 17.40 -39.74 -0.86
CA ASN A 390 17.05 -41.15 -0.78
C ASN A 390 15.82 -41.31 0.11
N ILE A 391 14.69 -41.61 -0.51
CA ILE A 391 13.43 -41.80 0.18
C ILE A 391 13.42 -43.18 0.83
N ILE A 392 13.30 -43.20 2.15
CA ILE A 392 13.33 -44.42 2.96
C ILE A 392 11.98 -44.69 3.63
N ALA A 393 11.69 -45.97 3.84
CA ALA A 393 10.51 -46.39 4.55
C ALA A 393 10.69 -46.07 6.02
N VAL A 394 9.81 -45.23 6.56
CA VAL A 394 9.82 -44.90 7.98
C VAL A 394 9.15 -46.03 8.73
N SER A 395 9.89 -46.66 9.64
CA SER A 395 9.38 -47.75 10.47
C SER A 395 9.00 -47.31 11.89
N CYS A 396 9.31 -46.06 12.22
CA CYS A 396 8.99 -45.41 13.49
C CYS A 396 7.72 -44.55 13.38
N THR A 397 7.18 -44.17 14.52
CA THR A 397 6.05 -43.26 14.67
C THR A 397 6.61 -41.95 15.16
N ALA A 398 6.54 -40.90 14.34
CA ALA A 398 7.03 -39.57 14.71
C ALA A 398 6.24 -39.00 15.91
N PRO A 399 6.90 -38.31 16.86
CA PRO A 399 6.22 -37.50 17.83
C PRO A 399 5.58 -36.27 17.15
N THR A 400 4.53 -35.73 17.73
CA THR A 400 3.80 -34.56 17.20
C THR A 400 3.61 -33.52 18.28
N ALA A 401 3.77 -32.25 17.94
CA ALA A 401 3.52 -31.13 18.85
C ALA A 401 3.06 -29.89 18.09
N THR A 402 2.48 -28.93 18.81
CA THR A 402 2.25 -27.56 18.35
C THR A 402 3.08 -26.61 19.20
N THR A 403 3.42 -25.44 18.67
CA THR A 403 4.25 -24.45 19.36
C THR A 403 3.54 -23.12 19.53
N SER A 404 3.83 -22.41 20.61
CA SER A 404 3.38 -21.04 20.84
C SER A 404 4.46 -20.24 21.58
N LEU A 405 4.67 -19.00 21.16
CA LEU A 405 5.64 -18.11 21.78
C LEU A 405 5.11 -17.56 23.12
N VAL A 406 5.96 -17.50 24.13
CA VAL A 406 5.66 -16.91 25.44
C VAL A 406 6.70 -15.85 25.77
N THR A 407 6.26 -14.59 25.90
CA THR A 407 7.14 -13.44 26.08
C THR A 407 7.42 -13.16 27.56
N ASP A 408 8.66 -12.85 27.93
CA ASP A 408 9.04 -12.40 29.28
C ASP A 408 9.91 -11.15 29.20
N CYS A 409 9.31 -10.09 28.65
CA CYS A 409 10.02 -8.83 28.39
C CYS A 409 10.49 -8.10 29.63
N GLY A 410 9.89 -8.35 30.79
CA GLY A 410 10.39 -7.84 32.06
C GLY A 410 11.81 -8.31 32.40
N ASN A 411 12.26 -9.41 31.79
CA ASN A 411 13.60 -9.98 31.96
C ASN A 411 14.40 -10.03 30.65
N SER A 412 13.96 -9.34 29.59
CA SER A 412 14.59 -9.34 28.26
C SER A 412 14.82 -10.76 27.71
N GLN A 413 13.78 -11.59 27.76
CA GLN A 413 13.82 -12.98 27.32
C GLN A 413 12.46 -13.46 26.81
N PHE A 414 12.44 -14.60 26.13
CA PHE A 414 11.23 -15.30 25.71
C PHE A 414 11.38 -16.82 25.90
N TYR A 415 10.26 -17.52 25.81
CA TYR A 415 10.15 -18.97 25.86
C TYR A 415 9.32 -19.46 24.68
N VAL A 416 9.39 -20.75 24.41
CA VAL A 416 8.47 -21.43 23.49
C VAL A 416 7.76 -22.53 24.26
N ASP A 417 6.43 -22.46 24.29
CA ASP A 417 5.59 -23.53 24.80
C ASP A 417 5.39 -24.56 23.68
N VAL A 418 5.86 -25.79 23.90
CA VAL A 418 5.72 -26.92 22.98
C VAL A 418 4.66 -27.86 23.53
N ASP A 419 3.44 -27.82 22.99
CA ASP A 419 2.35 -28.72 23.35
C ASP A 419 2.47 -30.06 22.61
N VAL A 420 3.01 -31.06 23.30
CA VAL A 420 3.22 -32.40 22.75
C VAL A 420 1.89 -33.14 22.68
N THR A 421 1.42 -33.37 21.46
CA THR A 421 0.14 -34.03 21.16
C THR A 421 0.28 -35.52 20.84
N GLY A 422 1.50 -35.97 20.54
CA GLY A 422 1.85 -37.37 20.28
C GLY A 422 3.30 -37.65 20.67
N LEU A 423 3.53 -38.77 21.38
CA LEU A 423 4.89 -39.14 21.82
C LEU A 423 5.69 -39.92 20.79
N GLY A 424 5.07 -40.35 19.69
CA GLY A 424 5.69 -41.33 18.80
C GLY A 424 5.88 -42.69 19.48
N ASP A 425 6.79 -43.50 18.96
CA ASP A 425 7.15 -44.82 19.49
C ASP A 425 8.57 -44.89 20.10
N GLY A 426 9.29 -43.76 20.10
CA GLY A 426 10.63 -43.61 20.67
C GLY A 426 10.64 -43.02 22.09
N THR A 427 11.77 -42.42 22.47
CA THR A 427 11.97 -41.70 23.73
C THR A 427 12.10 -40.20 23.46
N SER A 428 10.96 -39.54 23.28
CA SER A 428 10.92 -38.20 22.72
C SER A 428 11.50 -37.12 23.64
N GLN A 429 12.21 -36.15 23.03
CA GLN A 429 12.78 -34.98 23.70
C GLN A 429 12.80 -33.79 22.74
N ILE A 430 12.70 -32.58 23.26
CA ILE A 430 12.84 -31.35 22.49
C ILE A 430 14.30 -30.90 22.57
N ASN A 431 14.91 -30.61 21.43
CA ASN A 431 16.28 -30.13 21.33
C ASN A 431 16.29 -28.73 20.71
N ASP A 432 17.01 -27.79 21.33
CA ASP A 432 17.16 -26.40 20.87
C ASP A 432 18.52 -26.13 20.18
N GLY A 433 19.28 -27.20 19.90
CA GLY A 433 20.64 -27.17 19.38
C GLY A 433 21.72 -27.15 20.47
N THR A 434 21.37 -26.80 21.71
CA THR A 434 22.32 -26.73 22.85
C THR A 434 21.89 -27.61 24.03
N ASN A 435 20.60 -27.58 24.38
CA ASN A 435 19.97 -28.25 25.50
C ASN A 435 18.88 -29.20 25.00
N THR A 436 18.60 -30.22 25.82
CA THR A 436 17.48 -31.12 25.61
C THR A 436 16.48 -31.07 26.76
N TYR A 437 15.19 -31.13 26.41
CA TYR A 437 14.06 -31.05 27.32
C TYR A 437 13.20 -32.31 27.17
N PRO A 438 13.03 -33.13 28.23
CA PRO A 438 12.30 -34.39 28.11
C PRO A 438 10.82 -34.21 27.75
N ALA A 439 10.37 -34.85 26.67
CA ALA A 439 8.96 -34.89 26.26
C ALA A 439 8.36 -36.28 26.57
N THR A 440 8.21 -36.58 27.85
CA THR A 440 7.85 -37.96 28.32
C THR A 440 6.35 -38.21 28.51
N SER A 441 5.52 -37.18 28.36
CA SER A 441 4.07 -37.24 28.42
C SER A 441 3.46 -36.17 27.52
N LEU A 442 2.19 -36.36 27.12
CA LEU A 442 1.45 -35.33 26.39
C LEU A 442 1.28 -34.06 27.23
N GLY A 443 1.22 -32.92 26.55
CA GLY A 443 1.03 -31.59 27.14
C GLY A 443 2.19 -30.63 26.87
N VAL A 444 2.08 -29.44 27.46
CA VAL A 444 3.01 -28.32 27.25
C VAL A 444 4.32 -28.54 28.00
N VAL A 445 5.42 -28.50 27.26
CA VAL A 445 6.78 -28.35 27.77
C VAL A 445 7.29 -26.97 27.35
N GLN A 446 7.59 -26.13 28.33
CA GLN A 446 8.18 -24.82 28.09
C GLN A 446 9.69 -24.95 27.92
N VAL A 447 10.21 -24.42 26.81
CA VAL A 447 11.65 -24.41 26.49
C VAL A 447 12.19 -22.98 26.48
N GLY A 448 13.47 -22.83 26.84
CA GLY A 448 14.11 -21.54 27.14
C GLY A 448 14.61 -21.43 28.60
N PRO A 449 14.84 -20.20 29.10
CA PRO A 449 14.64 -18.92 28.41
C PRO A 449 15.67 -18.66 27.31
N TYR A 450 15.22 -17.95 26.27
CA TYR A 450 16.06 -17.41 25.20
C TYR A 450 16.20 -15.90 25.36
N ALA A 451 17.39 -15.38 25.13
CA ALA A 451 17.62 -13.95 25.26
C ALA A 451 16.86 -13.17 24.17
N ASP A 452 16.45 -11.95 24.51
CA ASP A 452 15.79 -11.04 23.58
C ASP A 452 16.54 -10.89 22.24
N GLY A 453 15.80 -10.99 21.13
CA GLY A 453 16.34 -10.90 19.77
C GLY A 453 17.14 -12.11 19.29
N THR A 454 17.25 -13.19 20.09
CA THR A 454 17.95 -14.41 19.66
C THR A 454 17.04 -15.36 18.89
N SER A 455 17.57 -15.97 17.84
CA SER A 455 16.90 -17.02 17.07
C SER A 455 17.22 -18.40 17.65
N VAL A 456 16.20 -19.24 17.82
CA VAL A 456 16.33 -20.63 18.26
C VAL A 456 15.53 -21.56 17.36
N THR A 457 16.13 -22.67 16.93
CA THR A 457 15.44 -23.72 16.17
C THR A 457 15.15 -24.89 17.09
N LEU A 458 13.90 -25.36 17.07
CA LEU A 458 13.46 -26.48 17.91
C LEU A 458 13.18 -27.72 17.08
N VAL A 459 13.66 -28.86 17.56
CA VAL A 459 13.38 -30.19 17.00
C VAL A 459 12.79 -31.07 18.08
N LEU A 460 11.65 -31.69 17.81
CA LEU A 460 11.08 -32.74 18.65
C LEU A 460 11.64 -34.08 18.16
N GLU A 461 12.68 -34.53 18.83
CA GLU A 461 13.37 -35.77 18.49
C GLU A 461 12.52 -36.98 18.93
N ASN A 462 12.46 -38.02 18.08
CA ASN A 462 11.93 -39.33 18.44
C ASN A 462 12.87 -40.05 19.42
N GLY A 463 14.17 -39.74 19.37
CA GLY A 463 15.19 -40.24 20.30
C GLY A 463 15.64 -41.68 20.08
N THR A 464 14.98 -42.44 19.19
CA THR A 464 15.43 -43.79 18.79
C THR A 464 15.78 -43.91 17.32
N ASP A 465 15.10 -43.15 16.48
CA ASP A 465 15.33 -43.07 15.05
C ASP A 465 15.22 -41.61 14.62
N SER A 466 16.35 -41.01 14.26
CA SER A 466 16.41 -39.58 13.89
C SER A 466 15.65 -39.29 12.60
N THR A 467 15.30 -40.32 11.83
CA THR A 467 14.44 -40.13 10.66
C THR A 467 13.05 -39.67 11.07
N CYS A 468 12.56 -40.00 12.28
CA CYS A 468 11.26 -39.58 12.79
C CYS A 468 11.30 -38.28 13.60
N ASP A 469 12.40 -37.53 13.60
CA ASP A 469 12.47 -36.26 14.31
C ASP A 469 11.57 -35.23 13.62
N ALA A 470 10.78 -34.50 14.40
CA ALA A 470 9.84 -33.50 13.88
C ALA A 470 10.40 -32.09 14.10
N ALA A 471 10.68 -31.37 13.02
CA ALA A 471 11.01 -29.94 13.12
C ALA A 471 9.81 -29.16 13.68
N LEU A 472 10.06 -28.33 14.69
CA LEU A 472 9.03 -27.49 15.32
C LEU A 472 9.08 -26.03 14.86
N GLY A 473 10.12 -25.67 14.09
CA GLY A 473 10.34 -24.33 13.54
C GLY A 473 11.46 -23.55 14.23
N THR A 474 11.73 -22.36 13.69
CA THR A 474 12.65 -21.37 14.25
C THR A 474 11.86 -20.21 14.86
N PHE A 475 12.26 -19.80 16.07
CA PHE A 475 11.61 -18.76 16.84
C PHE A 475 12.60 -17.63 17.15
N THR A 476 12.17 -16.39 16.92
CA THR A 476 12.88 -15.17 17.31
C THR A 476 11.84 -14.21 17.87
N TYR A 477 12.16 -13.52 18.95
CA TYR A 477 11.30 -12.48 19.49
C TYR A 477 12.11 -11.34 20.06
N THR A 478 11.76 -10.12 19.67
CA THR A 478 12.30 -8.88 20.22
C THR A 478 11.22 -8.18 21.04
N CYS A 479 11.53 -7.92 22.29
CA CYS A 479 10.65 -7.25 23.21
C CYS A 479 10.46 -5.79 22.81
N PRO A 480 9.20 -5.32 22.72
CA PRO A 480 8.94 -3.91 22.43
C PRO A 480 9.56 -3.01 23.50
N ILE A 481 10.12 -1.88 23.08
CA ILE A 481 10.69 -0.91 24.00
C ILE A 481 9.57 -0.08 24.67
N PRO A 482 9.78 0.47 25.88
CA PRO A 482 8.82 1.38 26.49
C PRO A 482 8.56 2.57 25.59
N GLY A 483 7.31 2.84 25.25
CA GLY A 483 6.86 3.93 24.38
C GLY A 483 6.65 3.54 22.92
N GLN A 484 7.05 2.33 22.51
CA GLN A 484 6.84 1.85 21.15
C GLN A 484 5.36 1.51 20.89
N LEU A 485 4.86 0.51 21.63
CA LEU A 485 3.49 0.05 21.51
C LEU A 485 2.65 0.62 22.65
N CYS A 486 1.32 0.57 22.51
CA CYS A 486 0.46 1.12 23.54
C CYS A 486 0.42 0.26 24.82
N GLU A 487 0.74 -1.04 24.74
CA GLU A 487 0.91 -1.92 25.90
C GLU A 487 2.21 -1.60 26.64
N THR A 488 3.19 -1.06 25.93
CA THR A 488 4.46 -0.59 26.49
C THR A 488 4.52 0.94 26.64
N ALA A 489 3.39 1.63 26.54
CA ALA A 489 3.32 3.08 26.63
C ALA A 489 4.01 3.62 27.89
N ILE A 490 4.69 4.75 27.75
CA ILE A 490 5.41 5.39 28.86
C ILE A 490 4.39 5.98 29.84
N ASP A 491 4.41 5.50 31.09
CA ASP A 491 3.48 5.93 32.13
C ASP A 491 3.76 7.38 32.60
N VAL A 492 2.74 8.24 32.48
CA VAL A 492 2.72 9.59 33.01
C VAL A 492 2.16 9.53 34.44
N ALA A 493 3.05 9.32 35.42
CA ALA A 493 2.61 9.02 36.79
C ALA A 493 1.89 10.19 37.51
N ALA A 494 2.16 11.44 37.15
CA ALA A 494 1.55 12.63 37.74
C ALA A 494 1.73 13.86 36.84
N LEU A 495 0.84 14.85 37.01
CA LEU A 495 0.96 16.17 36.40
C LEU A 495 1.52 17.19 37.40
N PRO A 496 2.27 18.22 36.95
CA PRO A 496 2.71 18.42 35.57
C PRO A 496 3.78 17.41 35.14
N TYR A 497 3.74 16.99 33.88
CA TYR A 497 4.72 16.09 33.28
C TYR A 497 5.50 16.83 32.19
N ASN A 498 6.83 16.71 32.23
CA ASN A 498 7.72 17.29 31.23
C ASN A 498 8.81 16.26 30.88
N THR A 499 9.00 16.00 29.59
CA THR A 499 10.09 15.16 29.09
C THR A 499 10.62 15.68 27.76
N THR A 500 11.85 15.33 27.41
CA THR A 500 12.45 15.62 26.10
C THR A 500 13.02 14.34 25.53
N ASP A 501 12.67 14.06 24.28
CA ASP A 501 13.06 12.84 23.58
C ASP A 501 13.01 13.08 22.06
N ASP A 502 13.17 12.02 21.27
CA ASP A 502 13.11 12.03 19.81
C ASP A 502 12.38 10.78 19.32
N THR A 503 11.43 10.94 18.39
CA THR A 503 10.68 9.79 17.87
C THR A 503 11.57 8.79 17.14
N VAL A 504 12.76 9.18 16.69
CA VAL A 504 13.76 8.26 16.09
C VAL A 504 14.22 7.12 17.02
N ASN A 505 13.99 7.25 18.33
CA ASN A 505 14.32 6.21 19.30
C ASN A 505 13.28 5.07 19.31
N TYR A 506 12.22 5.20 18.54
CA TYR A 506 11.07 4.31 18.46
C TYR A 506 10.86 3.85 17.01
N PHE A 507 9.73 3.22 16.70
CA PHE A 507 9.44 2.62 15.39
C PHE A 507 8.14 3.19 14.81
N ASP A 508 7.96 3.02 13.50
CA ASP A 508 6.75 3.36 12.74
C ASP A 508 5.78 2.17 12.80
N ASP A 509 5.07 2.06 13.92
CA ASP A 509 4.18 0.93 14.23
C ASP A 509 2.71 1.24 13.91
N TYR A 510 2.35 2.52 13.76
CA TYR A 510 0.98 2.95 13.51
C TYR A 510 0.83 3.55 12.12
N THR A 511 -0.31 3.30 11.49
CA THR A 511 -0.63 3.90 10.19
C THR A 511 -1.98 4.58 10.17
N SER A 512 -2.25 5.32 9.09
CA SER A 512 -3.56 5.90 8.83
C SER A 512 -4.75 4.95 8.85
N ALA A 513 -4.51 3.63 8.73
CA ALA A 513 -5.53 2.59 8.79
C ALA A 513 -5.86 2.12 10.23
N ASN A 514 -4.99 2.42 11.19
CA ASN A 514 -5.02 1.91 12.56
C ASN A 514 -5.63 2.90 13.57
N VAL A 515 -6.22 4.01 13.09
CA VAL A 515 -6.54 5.16 13.95
C VAL A 515 -7.84 5.87 13.57
N ALA A 516 -8.62 6.30 14.58
CA ALA A 516 -9.95 6.91 14.42
C ALA A 516 -9.98 8.45 14.28
N CYS A 517 -8.85 9.16 14.36
CA CYS A 517 -8.80 10.63 14.24
C CYS A 517 -8.87 11.09 12.77
N SER A 518 -9.17 12.38 12.53
CA SER A 518 -9.45 12.88 11.18
C SER A 518 -8.21 13.17 10.33
N THR A 519 -7.02 13.25 10.94
CA THR A 519 -5.76 13.56 10.26
C THR A 519 -4.71 12.44 10.37
N SER A 520 -5.11 11.24 9.95
CA SER A 520 -4.35 10.01 10.14
C SER A 520 -3.05 9.87 9.32
N SER A 521 -2.73 10.83 8.43
CA SER A 521 -1.49 10.82 7.63
C SER A 521 -0.24 11.30 8.37
N TYR A 522 -0.40 11.82 9.60
CA TYR A 522 0.68 12.26 10.49
C TYR A 522 1.05 11.17 11.53
N LEU A 523 0.65 9.93 11.24
CA LEU A 523 0.98 8.69 11.92
C LEU A 523 1.55 7.75 10.86
N GLY A 524 2.61 8.17 10.19
CA GLY A 524 3.29 7.32 9.22
C GLY A 524 4.79 7.57 9.23
N GLY A 525 5.27 8.14 10.33
CA GLY A 525 6.67 8.20 10.71
C GLY A 525 6.84 7.51 12.06
N ASP A 526 8.04 7.55 12.62
CA ASP A 526 8.34 6.92 13.91
C ASP A 526 7.44 7.50 15.01
N ASP A 527 6.84 6.60 15.82
CA ASP A 527 5.80 6.91 16.79
C ASP A 527 6.29 6.72 18.23
N VAL A 528 5.79 7.56 19.15
CA VAL A 528 5.97 7.34 20.59
C VAL A 528 4.67 7.50 21.34
N VAL A 529 4.42 6.59 22.26
CA VAL A 529 3.17 6.45 23.02
C VAL A 529 3.41 6.67 24.51
N TYR A 530 2.67 7.63 25.08
CA TYR A 530 2.56 7.85 26.51
C TYR A 530 1.17 7.47 27.00
N ALA A 531 1.04 7.02 28.24
CA ALA A 531 -0.24 6.71 28.87
C ALA A 531 -0.46 7.56 30.12
N TYR A 532 -1.67 8.10 30.28
CA TYR A 532 -2.06 8.89 31.45
C TYR A 532 -3.44 8.46 31.96
N THR A 533 -3.57 8.21 33.27
CA THR A 533 -4.84 7.83 33.91
C THR A 533 -5.15 8.80 35.05
N PRO A 534 -5.96 9.85 34.84
CA PRO A 534 -6.30 10.79 35.90
C PRO A 534 -7.14 10.11 36.98
N SER A 535 -6.97 10.54 38.24
CA SER A 535 -7.71 9.96 39.37
C SER A 535 -9.13 10.52 39.54
N THR A 536 -9.39 11.69 38.98
CA THR A 536 -10.68 12.40 38.97
C THR A 536 -10.88 13.05 37.61
N ASP A 537 -12.11 13.47 37.30
CA ASP A 537 -12.35 14.26 36.09
C ASP A 537 -11.53 15.56 36.16
N GLU A 538 -10.78 15.83 35.11
CA GLU A 538 -9.91 17.00 35.01
C GLU A 538 -9.83 17.47 33.55
N THR A 539 -9.21 18.62 33.35
CA THR A 539 -8.93 19.15 32.02
C THR A 539 -7.43 19.39 31.92
N VAL A 540 -6.80 19.06 30.81
CA VAL A 540 -5.35 19.17 30.63
C VAL A 540 -5.00 19.96 29.38
N ASN A 541 -3.83 20.59 29.42
CA ASN A 541 -3.14 21.16 28.28
C ASN A 541 -1.96 20.25 27.93
N ILE A 542 -1.82 19.90 26.66
CA ILE A 542 -0.75 19.05 26.13
C ILE A 542 -0.07 19.81 25.01
N SER A 543 1.20 20.14 25.20
CA SER A 543 1.95 20.90 24.20
C SER A 543 3.29 20.26 23.90
N LEU A 544 3.67 20.34 22.63
CA LEU A 544 5.02 20.04 22.22
C LEU A 544 5.84 21.34 22.09
N SER A 545 7.15 21.22 22.24
CA SER A 545 8.10 22.24 21.81
C SER A 545 9.34 21.58 21.21
N ASN A 546 10.21 22.38 20.56
CA ASN A 546 11.40 21.88 19.86
C ASN A 546 11.09 20.85 18.75
N THR A 547 9.95 21.00 18.09
CA THR A 547 9.51 20.10 17.01
C THR A 547 10.00 20.53 15.63
N GLY A 548 10.03 19.58 14.69
CA GLY A 548 10.36 19.81 13.29
C GLY A 548 9.17 20.29 12.45
N THR A 549 9.06 19.74 11.24
CA THR A 549 7.93 19.97 10.33
C THR A 549 7.08 18.73 10.23
N TRP A 550 5.78 18.92 10.00
CA TRP A 550 4.82 17.84 9.79
C TRP A 550 4.65 16.93 11.00
N VAL A 551 4.50 17.53 12.18
CA VAL A 551 4.37 16.81 13.46
C VAL A 551 2.89 16.73 13.86
N GLY A 552 2.49 15.56 14.32
CA GLY A 552 1.17 15.29 14.88
C GLY A 552 1.25 14.98 16.38
N LEU A 553 0.27 15.48 17.12
CA LEU A 553 0.01 15.17 18.52
C LEU A 553 -1.43 14.68 18.63
N PHE A 554 -1.61 13.48 19.18
CA PHE A 554 -2.90 12.81 19.25
C PHE A 554 -3.20 12.33 20.65
N VAL A 555 -4.49 12.29 21.00
CA VAL A 555 -4.99 11.75 22.26
C VAL A 555 -6.10 10.74 22.00
N PHE A 556 -5.94 9.53 22.49
CA PHE A 556 -6.88 8.42 22.33
C PHE A 556 -7.41 7.91 23.67
N THR A 557 -8.59 7.28 23.65
CA THR A 557 -9.23 6.66 24.85
C THR A 557 -9.15 5.15 24.89
N GLY A 558 -8.68 4.51 23.81
CA GLY A 558 -8.55 3.06 23.76
C GLY A 558 -7.36 2.63 22.90
N CYS A 559 -6.77 1.50 23.30
CA CYS A 559 -5.81 0.79 22.49
C CYS A 559 -6.06 -0.72 22.54
N GLU A 560 -5.96 -1.36 21.38
CA GLU A 560 -5.89 -2.82 21.22
C GLU A 560 -4.46 -3.12 20.77
N ALA A 561 -3.64 -3.84 21.54
CA ALA A 561 -3.61 -5.29 21.59
C ALA A 561 -2.95 -5.89 20.33
N ALA A 562 -3.83 -6.31 19.43
CA ALA A 562 -3.49 -6.97 18.19
C ALA A 562 -4.74 -6.92 17.29
N PRO A 563 -4.72 -6.23 16.14
CA PRO A 563 -3.65 -5.35 15.65
C PRO A 563 -3.50 -4.09 16.51
N ASP A 564 -2.28 -3.54 16.61
CA ASP A 564 -1.99 -2.28 17.32
C ASP A 564 -2.85 -1.13 16.75
N VAL A 565 -3.95 -0.82 17.42
CA VAL A 565 -5.01 0.07 16.93
C VAL A 565 -5.46 1.01 18.04
N PHE A 566 -5.39 2.31 17.74
CA PHE A 566 -5.95 3.33 18.61
C PHE A 566 -7.42 3.59 18.28
N THR A 567 -8.26 3.60 19.31
CA THR A 567 -9.69 3.88 19.21
C THR A 567 -10.09 5.08 20.05
N GLY A 568 -11.20 5.72 19.66
CA GLY A 568 -11.78 6.84 20.40
C GLY A 568 -10.86 8.06 20.44
N CYS A 569 -10.71 8.71 19.27
CA CYS A 569 -10.05 10.01 19.14
C CYS A 569 -10.67 11.05 20.08
N VAL A 570 -9.87 11.59 20.99
CA VAL A 570 -10.27 12.64 21.93
C VAL A 570 -9.93 14.01 21.37
N ALA A 571 -8.69 14.17 20.92
CA ALA A 571 -8.15 15.42 20.40
C ALA A 571 -6.93 15.15 19.51
N GLU A 572 -6.71 16.02 18.54
CA GLU A 572 -5.53 15.99 17.66
C GLU A 572 -5.12 17.41 17.30
N ASP A 573 -3.82 17.66 17.18
CA ASP A 573 -3.27 18.86 16.54
C ASP A 573 -2.10 18.46 15.63
N THR A 574 -2.10 18.99 14.40
CA THR A 574 -1.08 18.71 13.40
C THR A 574 -0.53 20.01 12.85
N GLN A 575 0.80 20.13 12.79
CA GLN A 575 1.46 21.37 12.42
C GLN A 575 2.52 21.15 11.34
N ASN A 576 2.60 22.08 10.39
CA ASN A 576 3.68 22.15 9.40
C ASN A 576 4.61 23.33 9.72
N GLY A 577 5.62 23.07 10.56
CA GLY A 577 6.63 24.06 10.94
C GLY A 577 6.28 24.90 12.17
N GLY A 578 5.33 24.43 12.99
CA GLY A 578 5.02 24.93 14.33
C GLY A 578 4.94 23.78 15.32
N ASN A 579 4.77 24.08 16.61
CA ASN A 579 4.64 23.02 17.62
C ASN A 579 3.16 22.68 17.86
N PRO A 580 2.76 21.41 17.74
CA PRO A 580 1.41 20.99 18.11
C PRO A 580 1.06 21.28 19.57
N SER A 581 -0.16 21.75 19.81
CA SER A 581 -0.65 22.12 21.13
C SER A 581 -2.15 21.93 21.25
N LEU A 582 -2.55 21.10 22.22
CA LEU A 582 -3.93 20.80 22.57
C LEU A 582 -4.27 21.47 23.90
N GLN A 583 -5.25 22.37 23.88
CA GLN A 583 -5.69 23.11 25.06
C GLN A 583 -7.07 22.63 25.51
N GLY A 584 -7.27 22.51 26.81
CA GLY A 584 -8.59 22.22 27.37
C GLY A 584 -9.09 20.80 27.12
N VAL A 585 -8.22 19.80 26.99
CA VAL A 585 -8.61 18.41 26.74
C VAL A 585 -9.26 17.83 28.00
N SER A 586 -10.56 17.53 27.93
CA SER A 586 -11.32 17.00 29.05
C SER A 586 -11.07 15.49 29.23
N LEU A 587 -10.58 15.09 30.40
CA LEU A 587 -10.29 13.70 30.74
C LEU A 587 -11.21 13.22 31.88
N THR A 588 -11.75 12.03 31.72
CA THR A 588 -12.60 11.36 32.73
C THR A 588 -11.74 10.53 33.70
N GLY A 589 -11.97 10.70 35.00
CA GLY A 589 -11.24 9.98 36.04
C GLY A 589 -11.36 8.46 35.93
N GLY A 590 -10.24 7.76 36.09
CA GLY A 590 -10.14 6.30 36.00
C GLY A 590 -10.13 5.73 34.59
N THR A 591 -10.14 6.57 33.56
CA THR A 591 -9.95 6.17 32.15
C THR A 591 -8.51 6.44 31.74
N THR A 592 -7.86 5.48 31.07
CA THR A 592 -6.51 5.66 30.53
C THR A 592 -6.59 6.33 29.17
N TYR A 593 -5.76 7.36 28.96
CA TYR A 593 -5.61 8.09 27.73
C TYR A 593 -4.20 7.87 27.17
N TYR A 594 -4.11 7.71 25.85
CA TYR A 594 -2.84 7.54 25.15
C TYR A 594 -2.49 8.81 24.40
N VAL A 595 -1.34 9.41 24.71
CA VAL A 595 -0.79 10.57 24.01
C VAL A 595 0.25 10.07 23.02
N VAL A 596 -0.01 10.27 21.74
CA VAL A 596 0.86 9.78 20.65
C VAL A 596 1.47 10.95 19.92
N ILE A 597 2.78 10.89 19.70
CA ILE A 597 3.54 11.86 18.92
C ILE A 597 4.11 11.13 17.72
N SER A 598 3.90 11.71 16.54
CA SER A 598 4.37 11.13 15.27
C SER A 598 4.55 12.22 14.22
N THR A 599 4.93 11.82 13.01
CA THR A 599 5.13 12.71 11.87
C THR A 599 4.46 12.19 10.61
N TRP A 600 4.41 13.06 9.60
CA TRP A 600 4.21 12.61 8.22
C TRP A 600 5.37 11.68 7.80
N PRO A 601 5.18 10.70 6.90
CA PRO A 601 6.25 9.79 6.45
C PRO A 601 7.55 10.40 5.91
N ALA A 602 7.57 11.72 5.72
CA ALA A 602 8.75 12.48 5.33
C ALA A 602 8.62 13.89 5.91
N PRO A 603 9.33 14.24 7.00
CA PRO A 603 10.40 13.49 7.67
C PRO A 603 9.91 12.37 8.58
N GLN A 604 10.67 11.26 8.66
CA GLN A 604 10.29 10.07 9.44
C GLN A 604 10.31 10.27 10.96
N ASN A 605 10.92 11.33 11.47
CA ASN A 605 10.98 11.57 12.92
C ASN A 605 11.06 13.05 13.28
N THR A 606 10.86 13.33 14.56
CA THR A 606 11.04 14.64 15.17
C THR A 606 11.56 14.53 16.59
N ALA A 607 12.54 15.37 16.92
CA ALA A 607 12.79 15.72 18.32
C ALA A 607 11.58 16.45 18.91
N TYR A 608 11.37 16.32 20.23
CA TYR A 608 10.31 17.04 20.92
C TYR A 608 10.61 17.21 22.41
N THR A 609 9.98 18.23 23.00
CA THR A 609 9.75 18.34 24.45
C THR A 609 8.24 18.27 24.66
N LEU A 610 7.77 17.27 25.40
CA LEU A 610 6.36 17.07 25.74
C LEU A 610 6.09 17.68 27.12
N ASP A 611 5.08 18.54 27.18
CA ASP A 611 4.54 19.14 28.39
C ASP A 611 3.06 18.78 28.54
N ILE A 612 2.68 18.18 29.67
CA ILE A 612 1.29 17.92 30.05
C ILE A 612 1.03 18.59 31.40
N THR A 613 0.04 19.48 31.46
CA THR A 613 -0.33 20.21 32.68
C THR A 613 -1.84 20.19 32.89
N GLU A 614 -2.29 20.23 34.15
CA GLU A 614 -3.69 20.51 34.45
C GLU A 614 -4.06 21.91 33.95
N ALA A 615 -5.18 22.02 33.21
CA ALA A 615 -5.71 23.28 32.71
C ALA A 615 -6.50 23.96 33.83
N LEU A 616 -6.18 25.22 34.10
CA LEU A 616 -6.91 25.98 35.11
C LEU A 616 -8.32 26.33 34.60
N PRO A 617 -9.40 26.10 35.37
CA PRO A 617 -10.76 26.39 34.91
C PRO A 617 -11.00 27.88 34.61
N ASN A 618 -10.17 28.77 35.15
CA ASN A 618 -10.22 30.22 34.96
C ASN A 618 -9.05 30.78 34.15
N ASP A 619 -8.40 29.94 33.34
CA ASP A 619 -7.33 30.34 32.42
C ASP A 619 -7.84 31.28 31.32
N GLU A 620 -9.07 31.02 30.85
CA GLU A 620 -9.74 31.83 29.83
C GLU A 620 -10.82 32.73 30.44
N CYS A 621 -11.07 33.89 29.81
CA CYS A 621 -12.10 34.84 30.27
C CYS A 621 -13.51 34.20 30.38
N ALA A 622 -13.82 33.24 29.51
CA ALA A 622 -15.09 32.50 29.57
C ALA A 622 -15.24 31.67 30.86
N GLY A 623 -14.13 31.24 31.46
CA GLY A 623 -14.05 30.48 32.70
C GLY A 623 -13.86 31.34 33.96
N ALA A 624 -13.96 32.67 33.84
CA ALA A 624 -13.64 33.61 34.92
C ALA A 624 -14.37 33.30 36.24
N PHE A 625 -13.62 33.08 37.31
CA PHE A 625 -14.18 32.75 38.61
C PHE A 625 -14.93 33.92 39.25
N PRO A 626 -16.17 33.72 39.74
CA PRO A 626 -16.98 34.80 40.29
C PRO A 626 -16.48 35.24 41.67
N LEU A 627 -16.29 36.54 41.82
CA LEU A 627 -15.90 37.21 43.05
C LEU A 627 -17.11 37.75 43.80
N THR A 628 -17.03 37.72 45.13
CA THR A 628 -17.97 38.42 46.00
C THR A 628 -17.34 39.73 46.46
N LEU A 629 -18.03 40.86 46.28
CA LEU A 629 -17.50 42.16 46.68
C LEU A 629 -17.20 42.23 48.18
N GLY A 630 -16.03 42.75 48.53
CA GLY A 630 -15.52 42.91 49.90
C GLY A 630 -14.89 41.65 50.50
N VAL A 631 -14.80 40.55 49.74
CA VAL A 631 -14.19 39.29 50.19
C VAL A 631 -12.80 39.16 49.57
N GLU A 632 -11.80 38.94 50.42
CA GLU A 632 -10.45 38.58 49.98
C GLU A 632 -10.42 37.11 49.59
N MET A 633 -9.83 36.82 48.42
CA MET A 633 -9.59 35.46 47.95
C MET A 633 -8.11 35.21 47.70
N SER A 634 -7.69 33.94 47.73
CA SER A 634 -6.38 33.49 47.29
C SER A 634 -6.51 32.87 45.89
N GLY A 635 -5.67 33.30 44.95
CA GLY A 635 -5.58 32.78 43.60
C GLY A 635 -4.19 32.23 43.31
N ASP A 636 -4.09 31.39 42.29
CA ASP A 636 -2.84 30.81 41.78
C ASP A 636 -2.90 30.83 40.25
N ASN A 637 -1.80 31.19 39.60
CA ASN A 637 -1.64 31.18 38.15
C ASN A 637 -0.64 30.11 37.68
N THR A 638 -0.29 29.16 38.55
CA THR A 638 0.52 27.99 38.18
C THR A 638 -0.17 27.17 37.11
N GLY A 639 0.47 27.02 35.94
CA GLY A 639 -0.11 26.24 34.83
C GLY A 639 -1.07 27.03 33.94
N ALA A 640 -1.28 28.32 34.22
CA ALA A 640 -2.00 29.22 33.35
C ALA A 640 -1.26 29.43 32.01
N THR A 641 -2.01 29.55 30.92
CA THR A 641 -1.52 29.91 29.59
C THR A 641 -1.86 31.38 29.28
N ASP A 642 -1.44 31.89 28.12
CA ASP A 642 -1.78 33.25 27.68
C ASP A 642 -3.09 33.22 26.88
N SER A 643 -4.14 33.84 27.41
CA SER A 643 -5.47 33.98 26.78
C SER A 643 -5.46 34.84 25.50
N GLY A 644 -4.33 35.47 25.17
CA GLY A 644 -4.15 36.27 23.96
C GLY A 644 -4.88 37.61 23.96
N VAL A 645 -5.47 38.00 25.09
CA VAL A 645 -6.10 39.31 25.27
C VAL A 645 -5.01 40.36 25.53
N THR A 646 -5.06 41.51 24.86
CA THR A 646 -4.07 42.58 25.05
C THR A 646 -4.54 43.63 26.06
N SER A 647 -3.65 44.11 26.93
CA SER A 647 -3.85 45.19 27.91
C SER A 647 -2.74 46.24 27.85
N ALA A 648 -3.04 47.46 28.28
CA ALA A 648 -2.09 48.58 28.27
C ALA A 648 -0.91 48.44 29.24
N CYS A 649 -0.94 47.52 30.23
CA CYS A 649 0.20 47.24 31.12
C CYS A 649 1.11 46.14 30.60
N ASP A 650 0.74 45.47 29.52
CA ASP A 650 1.39 44.23 29.14
C ASP A 650 2.72 44.50 28.46
N SER A 651 3.78 43.87 28.96
CA SER A 651 5.07 43.80 28.27
C SER A 651 5.58 42.37 28.23
N GLY A 652 5.04 41.56 27.30
CA GLY A 652 5.48 40.18 27.08
C GLY A 652 4.89 39.18 28.08
N ILE A 653 3.55 39.07 28.10
CA ILE A 653 2.83 38.10 28.93
C ILE A 653 3.20 36.68 28.50
N ILE A 654 3.31 35.81 29.51
CA ILE A 654 3.48 34.36 29.34
C ILE A 654 2.36 33.54 29.99
N SER A 655 1.48 34.16 30.80
CA SER A 655 0.34 33.49 31.49
C SER A 655 -0.64 34.48 32.12
N ASP A 656 -1.94 34.15 32.20
CA ASP A 656 -2.96 34.94 32.88
C ASP A 656 -4.13 34.14 33.46
N VAL A 657 -4.85 34.69 34.44
CA VAL A 657 -6.06 34.08 35.01
C VAL A 657 -7.17 35.10 35.20
N TRP A 658 -8.42 34.64 35.07
CA TRP A 658 -9.60 35.48 34.99
C TRP A 658 -10.55 35.33 36.17
N TYR A 659 -11.13 36.45 36.58
CA TYR A 659 -12.15 36.55 37.60
C TYR A 659 -13.26 37.48 37.14
N SER A 660 -14.47 37.35 37.70
CA SER A 660 -15.60 38.21 37.36
C SER A 660 -16.27 38.81 38.59
N PHE A 661 -16.85 40.00 38.48
CA PHE A 661 -17.65 40.60 39.55
C PHE A 661 -18.83 41.38 38.96
N VAL A 662 -19.87 41.58 39.76
CA VAL A 662 -21.04 42.38 39.36
C VAL A 662 -20.85 43.83 39.81
N GLY A 663 -21.04 44.78 38.90
CA GLY A 663 -20.95 46.20 39.16
C GLY A 663 -21.92 46.63 40.27
N PRO A 664 -21.47 47.35 41.30
CA PRO A 664 -22.32 47.79 42.42
C PRO A 664 -23.09 49.07 42.11
N ALA A 665 -24.10 49.36 42.93
CA ALA A 665 -24.91 50.58 42.85
C ALA A 665 -24.10 51.88 43.07
N SER A 666 -22.95 51.84 43.76
CA SER A 666 -22.02 52.97 43.86
C SER A 666 -21.43 53.39 42.51
N THR A 667 -21.50 52.53 41.48
CA THR A 667 -20.81 52.67 40.19
C THR A 667 -19.28 52.71 40.28
N GLU A 668 -18.73 52.36 41.45
CA GLU A 668 -17.31 52.45 41.77
C GLU A 668 -16.83 51.31 42.67
N VAL A 669 -15.72 50.67 42.29
CA VAL A 669 -15.03 49.66 43.11
C VAL A 669 -13.57 50.02 43.35
N SER A 670 -13.03 49.52 44.47
CA SER A 670 -11.60 49.50 44.77
C SER A 670 -11.06 48.08 44.63
N ILE A 671 -9.92 47.93 43.96
CA ILE A 671 -9.24 46.65 43.74
C ILE A 671 -7.92 46.64 44.49
N ILE A 672 -7.73 45.60 45.31
CA ILE A 672 -6.48 45.28 45.98
C ILE A 672 -6.03 43.93 45.45
N CYS A 673 -4.93 43.92 44.70
CA CYS A 673 -4.30 42.70 44.19
C CYS A 673 -2.84 42.68 44.65
N SER A 674 -2.37 41.53 45.14
CA SER A 674 -0.95 41.37 45.51
C SER A 674 -0.06 40.98 44.34
N ALA A 675 -0.64 40.63 43.18
CA ALA A 675 0.09 40.38 41.96
C ALA A 675 0.66 41.69 41.37
N ALA A 676 1.74 41.59 40.59
CA ALA A 676 2.42 42.74 40.01
C ALA A 676 1.55 43.49 38.99
N ASN A 677 0.73 42.75 38.22
CA ASN A 677 -0.11 43.32 37.17
C ASN A 677 -1.54 42.75 37.20
N PHE A 678 -2.53 43.63 37.06
CA PHE A 678 -3.93 43.27 36.84
C PHE A 678 -4.63 44.31 35.95
N SER A 679 -5.65 43.86 35.21
CA SER A 679 -6.45 44.70 34.33
C SER A 679 -7.92 44.40 34.50
N VAL A 680 -8.77 45.40 34.30
CA VAL A 680 -10.23 45.28 34.44
C VAL A 680 -10.87 45.55 33.11
N PHE A 681 -11.78 44.68 32.71
CA PHE A 681 -12.44 44.74 31.42
C PHE A 681 -13.97 44.80 31.59
N SER A 682 -14.65 45.48 30.65
CA SER A 682 -16.12 45.50 30.58
C SER A 682 -16.71 44.24 29.93
N ASP A 683 -15.88 43.50 29.22
CA ASP A 683 -16.16 42.22 28.55
C ASP A 683 -14.81 41.49 28.39
N CYS A 684 -14.73 40.40 27.63
CA CYS A 684 -13.46 39.68 27.45
C CYS A 684 -12.44 40.36 26.50
N THR A 685 -12.69 41.59 26.06
CA THR A 685 -11.88 42.28 25.04
C THR A 685 -11.63 43.77 25.30
N THR A 686 -12.57 44.44 25.98
CA THR A 686 -12.55 45.90 26.18
C THR A 686 -11.99 46.25 27.55
N GLU A 687 -10.74 46.67 27.59
CA GLU A 687 -10.08 47.13 28.81
C GLU A 687 -10.68 48.46 29.30
N LEU A 688 -10.99 48.52 30.59
CA LEU A 688 -11.41 49.74 31.29
C LEU A 688 -10.23 50.43 31.95
N VAL A 689 -9.47 49.66 32.73
CA VAL A 689 -8.28 50.15 33.43
C VAL A 689 -7.24 49.05 33.52
N CYS A 690 -5.99 49.48 33.66
CA CYS A 690 -4.85 48.62 33.87
C CYS A 690 -4.07 49.15 35.09
N ASN A 691 -3.76 48.27 36.04
CA ASN A 691 -3.04 48.56 37.28
C ASN A 691 -3.61 49.75 38.09
N GLN A 692 -4.92 50.03 37.95
CA GLN A 692 -5.60 51.06 38.73
C GLN A 692 -6.43 50.43 39.84
N GLN A 693 -6.18 50.86 41.08
CA GLN A 693 -6.89 50.38 42.26
C GLN A 693 -8.33 50.90 42.37
N THR A 694 -8.77 51.78 41.48
CA THR A 694 -10.11 52.36 41.50
C THR A 694 -10.70 52.32 40.09
N VAL A 695 -11.89 51.76 39.97
CA VAL A 695 -12.64 51.68 38.70
C VAL A 695 -13.96 52.40 38.88
N THR A 696 -14.24 53.38 38.02
CA THR A 696 -15.45 54.22 38.08
C THR A 696 -16.29 54.04 36.82
N GLY A 697 -17.55 54.50 36.86
CA GLY A 697 -18.45 54.43 35.69
C GLY A 697 -19.01 53.03 35.45
N LEU A 698 -19.03 52.18 36.47
CA LEU A 698 -19.61 50.85 36.41
C LEU A 698 -21.14 50.94 36.41
N VAL A 699 -21.80 50.02 35.72
CA VAL A 699 -23.26 49.93 35.67
C VAL A 699 -23.71 48.87 36.67
N ASP A 700 -24.64 49.26 37.55
CA ASP A 700 -25.22 48.36 38.56
C ASP A 700 -25.82 47.11 37.89
N GLY A 701 -25.42 45.93 38.37
CA GLY A 701 -25.90 44.64 37.86
C GLY A 701 -25.19 44.11 36.60
N GLN A 702 -24.26 44.86 35.99
CA GLN A 702 -23.46 44.38 34.85
C GLN A 702 -22.24 43.59 35.33
N THR A 703 -21.85 42.54 34.60
CA THR A 703 -20.63 41.76 34.89
C THR A 703 -19.39 42.43 34.31
N TYR A 704 -18.32 42.48 35.10
CA TYR A 704 -16.99 42.96 34.74
C TYR A 704 -15.96 41.87 35.03
N TYR A 705 -14.81 41.95 34.39
CA TYR A 705 -13.77 40.93 34.46
C TYR A 705 -12.47 41.52 35.01
N VAL A 706 -11.81 40.79 35.90
CA VAL A 706 -10.47 41.10 36.40
C VAL A 706 -9.53 40.04 35.86
N ARG A 707 -8.54 40.46 35.09
CA ARG A 707 -7.45 39.62 34.61
C ARG A 707 -6.22 39.87 35.45
N VAL A 708 -5.58 38.81 35.92
CA VAL A 708 -4.33 38.87 36.71
C VAL A 708 -3.22 38.24 35.88
N THR A 709 -2.09 38.95 35.72
CA THR A 709 -1.00 38.59 34.79
C THR A 709 0.37 38.65 35.48
N ASP A 710 1.34 37.89 34.96
CA ASP A 710 2.76 37.96 35.36
C ASP A 710 3.62 38.67 34.29
N ASP A 711 4.73 39.33 34.67
CA ASP A 711 5.53 40.24 33.83
C ASP A 711 6.70 39.61 33.07
N GLY A 712 6.87 38.28 33.16
CA GLY A 712 7.76 37.53 32.29
C GLY A 712 9.26 37.79 32.42
N THR A 713 9.75 38.56 33.42
CA THR A 713 11.18 38.94 33.46
C THR A 713 12.14 37.90 34.05
N ALA A 714 11.65 36.76 34.56
CA ALA A 714 12.41 35.51 34.67
C ALA A 714 11.46 34.38 35.06
N ARG A 715 11.67 33.18 34.51
CA ARG A 715 11.17 31.92 35.10
C ARG A 715 11.91 31.67 36.43
N MET A 716 11.79 32.57 37.42
CA MET A 716 12.27 32.32 38.77
C MET A 716 11.25 31.45 39.48
N GLN A 717 11.35 30.14 39.28
CA GLN A 717 11.33 29.12 40.34
C GLN A 717 10.27 29.21 41.47
N ALA A 718 9.14 29.91 41.29
CA ALA A 718 7.92 29.81 42.08
C ALA A 718 6.80 30.64 41.40
N PRO A 719 5.80 30.01 40.76
CA PRO A 719 4.54 30.69 40.45
C PRO A 719 3.89 31.20 41.74
N GLY A 720 3.40 32.43 41.70
CA GLY A 720 3.11 33.19 42.90
C GLY A 720 1.64 33.20 43.25
N ALA A 721 1.24 32.43 44.26
CA ALA A 721 -0.05 32.62 44.92
C ALA A 721 -0.28 34.12 45.19
N PHE A 722 -1.41 34.65 44.78
CA PHE A 722 -1.79 36.05 44.98
C PHE A 722 -3.07 36.17 45.78
N THR A 723 -3.33 37.37 46.28
CA THR A 723 -4.59 37.74 46.91
C THR A 723 -5.29 38.78 46.05
N LEU A 724 -6.60 38.67 45.93
CA LEU A 724 -7.44 39.60 45.18
C LEU A 724 -8.68 39.96 46.02
N THR A 725 -8.95 41.25 46.15
CA THR A 725 -10.17 41.79 46.77
C THR A 725 -10.74 42.90 45.90
N VAL A 726 -12.02 42.81 45.55
CA VAL A 726 -12.78 43.88 44.89
C VAL A 726 -13.83 44.39 45.86
N SER A 727 -13.78 45.67 46.24
CA SER A 727 -14.66 46.26 47.27
C SER A 727 -15.49 47.40 46.71
N GLU A 728 -16.76 47.50 47.08
CA GLU A 728 -17.59 48.67 46.75
C GLU A 728 -17.08 49.92 47.49
N VAL A 729 -16.95 51.04 46.79
CA VAL A 729 -16.71 52.34 47.42
C VAL A 729 -18.04 52.92 47.86
N ALA A 730 -18.39 52.78 49.15
CA ALA A 730 -19.68 53.23 49.66
C ALA A 730 -19.82 54.78 49.61
N LEU A 731 -20.93 55.27 49.05
CA LEU A 731 -21.41 56.64 49.25
C LEU A 731 -21.80 56.83 50.72
N SER A 732 -20.89 57.38 51.53
CA SER A 732 -21.14 57.58 52.97
C SER A 732 -22.13 58.72 53.23
N THR A 733 -22.92 58.60 54.30
CA THR A 733 -23.80 59.66 54.83
C THR A 733 -23.06 60.96 55.22
N ALA A 734 -21.73 60.94 55.31
CA ALA A 734 -20.93 62.12 55.65
C ALA A 734 -20.98 63.21 54.57
N GLN A 735 -21.28 62.85 53.31
CA GLN A 735 -21.36 63.82 52.22
C GLN A 735 -22.65 64.68 52.28
N PHE A 736 -23.78 64.13 52.79
CA PHE A 736 -25.03 64.88 52.97
C PHE A 736 -24.89 65.97 54.05
N ASP A 737 -24.22 65.66 55.16
CA ASP A 737 -24.06 66.59 56.28
C ASP A 737 -23.06 67.72 55.98
N GLN A 738 -22.00 67.45 55.21
CA GLN A 738 -20.99 68.45 54.85
C GLN A 738 -21.43 69.42 53.74
N GLU A 739 -22.13 68.96 52.69
CA GLU A 739 -22.53 69.84 51.57
C GLU A 739 -23.77 70.69 51.87
N LEU A 740 -24.69 70.20 52.72
CA LEU A 740 -25.94 70.89 53.06
C LEU A 740 -25.93 71.53 54.45
N GLY A 741 -24.84 71.37 55.21
CA GLY A 741 -24.72 71.80 56.60
C GLY A 741 -25.88 71.33 57.47
N PHE A 742 -26.38 70.11 57.22
CA PHE A 742 -27.55 69.60 57.88
C PHE A 742 -27.22 69.17 59.32
N SER A 743 -28.02 69.63 60.29
CA SER A 743 -27.87 69.26 61.69
C SER A 743 -29.21 69.20 62.38
N TYR A 744 -29.32 68.38 63.43
CA TYR A 744 -30.55 68.21 64.18
C TYR A 744 -30.26 68.07 65.67
N TYR A 745 -31.04 68.76 66.51
CA TYR A 745 -30.87 68.73 67.96
C TYR A 745 -32.12 69.24 68.71
N PRO A 746 -32.27 68.89 69.99
CA PRO A 746 -31.56 67.82 70.68
C PRO A 746 -32.03 66.44 70.21
N ASN A 747 -31.13 65.46 70.18
CA ASN A 747 -31.46 64.04 70.08
C ASN A 747 -30.64 63.31 71.16
N PRO A 748 -31.26 62.77 72.23
CA PRO A 748 -32.70 62.59 72.45
C PRO A 748 -33.51 63.89 72.61
N VAL A 749 -34.77 63.89 72.17
CA VAL A 749 -35.70 65.04 72.19
C VAL A 749 -36.79 64.85 73.25
N ASN A 750 -37.16 65.92 73.94
CA ASN A 750 -38.31 65.92 74.85
C ASN A 750 -39.58 66.44 74.16
N ASN A 751 -39.57 67.68 73.67
CA ASN A 751 -40.77 68.29 73.08
C ASN A 751 -40.54 68.75 71.65
N ASN A 752 -39.45 69.49 71.38
CA ASN A 752 -39.21 70.10 70.08
C ASN A 752 -37.87 69.64 69.49
N LEU A 753 -37.89 69.04 68.30
CA LEU A 753 -36.70 68.68 67.53
C LEU A 753 -36.41 69.79 66.53
N THR A 754 -35.25 70.42 66.63
CA THR A 754 -34.81 71.45 65.67
C THR A 754 -34.03 70.79 64.54
N LEU A 755 -34.37 71.11 63.29
CA LEU A 755 -33.68 70.72 62.08
C LEU A 755 -33.10 71.99 61.43
N LYS A 756 -31.81 71.98 61.09
CA LYS A 756 -31.11 73.11 60.44
C LYS A 756 -30.38 72.65 59.20
N SER A 757 -30.38 73.50 58.16
CA SER A 757 -29.62 73.31 56.93
C SER A 757 -29.15 74.67 56.38
N GLN A 758 -28.18 74.64 55.46
CA GLN A 758 -27.78 75.77 54.63
C GLN A 758 -28.67 75.98 53.38
N LYS A 759 -29.65 75.10 53.14
CA LYS A 759 -30.67 75.25 52.08
C LYS A 759 -32.07 75.04 52.66
N GLU A 760 -33.09 75.46 51.90
CA GLU A 760 -34.48 75.31 52.33
C GLU A 760 -34.86 73.84 52.50
N ILE A 761 -35.41 73.51 53.67
CA ILE A 761 -35.99 72.21 53.95
C ILE A 761 -37.38 72.20 53.32
N ASN A 762 -37.57 71.41 52.26
CA ASN A 762 -38.82 71.38 51.49
C ASN A 762 -39.87 70.45 52.10
N ASN A 763 -39.46 69.36 52.73
CA ASN A 763 -40.37 68.42 53.37
C ASN A 763 -39.73 67.76 54.59
N VAL A 764 -40.52 67.62 55.65
CA VAL A 764 -40.17 66.87 56.87
C VAL A 764 -41.31 65.91 57.17
N SER A 765 -40.99 64.64 57.36
CA SER A 765 -41.97 63.61 57.71
C SER A 765 -41.40 62.73 58.83
N VAL A 766 -42.17 62.53 59.90
CA VAL A 766 -41.78 61.69 61.05
C VAL A 766 -42.61 60.42 61.00
N PHE A 767 -41.94 59.29 61.10
CA PHE A 767 -42.52 57.96 61.12
C PHE A 767 -42.21 57.27 62.45
N ASN A 768 -43.19 56.55 62.99
CA ASN A 768 -42.94 55.64 64.11
C ASN A 768 -42.23 54.36 63.64
N MET A 769 -41.88 53.47 64.57
CA MET A 769 -41.15 52.23 64.27
C MET A 769 -41.90 51.22 63.39
N ILE A 770 -43.22 51.38 63.20
CA ILE A 770 -44.03 50.54 62.30
C ILE A 770 -44.25 51.21 60.94
N GLY A 771 -43.60 52.35 60.66
CA GLY A 771 -43.67 53.05 59.38
C GLY A 771 -44.88 53.96 59.20
N GLN A 772 -45.70 54.16 60.24
CA GLN A 772 -46.84 55.08 60.18
C GLN A 772 -46.35 56.54 60.31
N GLU A 773 -46.79 57.41 59.41
CA GLU A 773 -46.50 58.85 59.46
C GLU A 773 -47.30 59.51 60.60
N VAL A 774 -46.58 60.09 61.55
CA VAL A 774 -47.15 60.74 62.74
C VAL A 774 -47.02 62.26 62.71
N TYR A 775 -46.18 62.80 61.81
CA TYR A 775 -46.02 64.23 61.57
C TYR A 775 -45.57 64.47 60.14
N ARG A 776 -46.10 65.51 59.49
CA ARG A 776 -45.62 66.01 58.20
C ARG A 776 -45.69 67.53 58.17
N ASN A 777 -44.64 68.15 57.64
CA ASN A 777 -44.64 69.57 57.32
C ASN A 777 -43.85 69.85 56.03
N VAL A 778 -44.18 70.97 55.35
CA VAL A 778 -43.49 71.47 54.16
C VAL A 778 -42.96 72.89 54.42
N PRO A 779 -41.91 73.02 55.24
CA PRO A 779 -41.63 74.27 55.93
C PRO A 779 -41.00 75.34 55.00
N ASN A 780 -40.29 74.94 53.94
CA ASN A 780 -39.61 75.83 52.98
C ASN A 780 -38.77 76.91 53.68
N THR A 781 -38.01 76.49 54.69
CA THR A 781 -37.12 77.33 55.50
C THR A 781 -35.84 76.57 55.81
N MET A 782 -34.75 77.30 56.08
CA MET A 782 -33.45 76.75 56.47
C MET A 782 -33.42 76.19 57.90
N THR A 783 -34.43 76.52 58.72
CA THR A 783 -34.57 76.00 60.09
C THR A 783 -36.02 75.66 60.35
N GLU A 784 -36.27 74.42 60.77
CA GLU A 784 -37.59 73.91 61.11
C GLU A 784 -37.60 73.36 62.54
N VAL A 785 -38.69 73.58 63.27
CA VAL A 785 -38.89 73.01 64.60
C VAL A 785 -40.07 72.04 64.54
N VAL A 786 -39.77 70.76 64.67
CA VAL A 786 -40.75 69.68 64.70
C VAL A 786 -41.29 69.52 66.12
N ASP A 787 -42.60 69.71 66.30
CA ASP A 787 -43.29 69.47 67.56
C ASP A 787 -43.55 67.97 67.77
N MET A 788 -42.87 67.41 68.76
CA MET A 788 -42.92 66.00 69.16
C MET A 788 -43.64 65.83 70.51
N THR A 789 -44.28 66.88 71.06
CA THR A 789 -44.83 66.90 72.44
C THR A 789 -45.88 65.81 72.67
N ASN A 790 -46.72 65.55 71.66
CA ASN A 790 -47.83 64.57 71.75
C ASN A 790 -47.44 63.16 71.30
N LEU A 791 -46.17 62.92 70.99
CA LEU A 791 -45.67 61.61 70.57
C LEU A 791 -45.21 60.79 71.78
N GLN A 792 -45.49 59.48 71.75
CA GLN A 792 -45.05 58.56 72.80
C GLN A 792 -43.53 58.43 72.83
N ALA A 793 -42.95 58.16 74.01
CA ALA A 793 -41.53 57.86 74.17
C ALA A 793 -41.13 56.66 73.30
N GLY A 794 -40.02 56.76 72.58
CA GLY A 794 -39.58 55.76 71.62
C GLY A 794 -38.70 56.32 70.50
N ALA A 795 -38.22 55.43 69.63
CA ALA A 795 -37.48 55.82 68.45
C ALA A 795 -38.42 56.18 67.28
N TYR A 796 -38.04 57.19 66.51
CA TYR A 796 -38.73 57.66 65.32
C TYR A 796 -37.73 57.84 64.18
N PHE A 797 -38.21 57.67 62.95
CA PHE A 797 -37.45 58.02 61.75
C PHE A 797 -37.96 59.35 61.21
N VAL A 798 -37.07 60.33 61.10
CA VAL A 798 -37.38 61.64 60.53
C VAL A 798 -36.76 61.71 59.13
N LYS A 799 -37.62 61.68 58.11
CA LYS A 799 -37.24 61.85 56.71
C LYS A 799 -37.27 63.33 56.37
N VAL A 800 -36.15 63.86 55.89
CA VAL A 800 -35.95 65.28 55.59
C VAL A 800 -35.51 65.42 54.13
N THR A 801 -36.20 66.27 53.38
CA THR A 801 -35.89 66.59 51.98
C THR A 801 -35.44 68.04 51.87
N ILE A 802 -34.28 68.25 51.26
CA ILE A 802 -33.63 69.56 51.06
C ILE A 802 -33.24 69.63 49.57
N GLY A 803 -33.92 70.48 48.79
CA GLY A 803 -33.85 70.45 47.34
C GLY A 803 -34.29 69.09 46.78
N ASN A 804 -33.43 68.46 45.97
CA ASN A 804 -33.67 67.13 45.41
C ASN A 804 -33.12 65.99 46.30
N SER A 805 -32.43 66.31 47.39
CA SER A 805 -31.77 65.32 48.25
C SER A 805 -32.66 64.97 49.43
N THR A 806 -32.74 63.68 49.77
CA THR A 806 -33.52 63.19 50.91
C THR A 806 -32.67 62.34 51.82
N ASN A 807 -32.72 62.60 53.12
CA ASN A 807 -32.03 61.82 54.15
C ASN A 807 -33.03 61.39 55.24
N THR A 808 -32.76 60.28 55.92
CA THR A 808 -33.57 59.78 57.03
C THR A 808 -32.70 59.64 58.27
N ILE A 809 -33.03 60.38 59.32
CA ILE A 809 -32.33 60.34 60.60
C ILE A 809 -33.16 59.60 61.65
N LYS A 810 -32.48 58.93 62.59
CA LYS A 810 -33.13 58.28 63.73
C LYS A 810 -33.11 59.22 64.94
N VAL A 811 -34.29 59.51 65.49
CA VAL A 811 -34.47 60.39 66.65
C VAL A 811 -35.10 59.63 67.80
N ILE A 812 -34.60 59.84 69.01
CA ILE A 812 -35.11 59.24 70.24
C ILE A 812 -35.96 60.27 70.98
N LYS A 813 -37.26 59.99 71.15
CA LYS A 813 -38.17 60.75 72.00
C LYS A 813 -38.16 60.16 73.41
N ASN A 814 -37.82 60.98 74.41
CA ASN A 814 -37.88 60.58 75.83
C ASN A 814 -39.30 60.58 76.39
#